data_AF-A0A812XZN5-F1
#
_entry.id   AF-A0A812XZN5-F1
#
_cell.length_a   1.000
_cell.length_b   1.000
_cell.length_c   1.000
_cell.angle_alpha   90.00
_cell.angle_beta   90.00
_cell.angle_gamma   90.00
#
_symmetry.space_group_name_H-M   'P 1'
#
loop_
_entity.id
_entity.type
_entity.pdbx_description
1 polymer ?
#
loop_
_entity_poly.entity_id
_entity_poly.type
_entity_poly.pdbx_seq_one_letter_code
_entity_poly.pdbx_strand_id
1 'polypeptide(L)'
;MIEHLYVEEPTDNEIQIGAINGMLENLNDPYTTFIPADLERDFNKDMRGEYVGIGAEVILRDGWLTIASPMDDSPAWKAGVMADDKVVKIDGESTWGYTINDSIDKLLGEPNTNVTITVERNGVEQEITITRDHIKVQAVKGFMRSDGGEGPWRYIIDDSTNIAYIRLTQFIPGCAQELKEAIETATANAGGELEGLILDLRYNPGGLLNEAVEIADLFLEDGVIVTTKGRAHEDRSESASKNGTLPHFPMITLINGNSASASEILSGALADHGRSIIIGARSFGKGSVQTVRPLESGAGTLKMTEQYYYLPSGRLLHRRDDSTVWGVDPTPGYYLSMTDQERINMLNARRENEILHKVEGPELTNRDEILEALDDVQLTAAVNVLNNRLATGEFAPVGIESNQPDDAAFEELVALRLQEERILRQLERINRRVTAIESVVNSDEDPLDLWDDDRQVAGGQLIVKDAEGNLVTTLEITGPNLERWLIDADVKILDNDDIEGDSTIVRSSVVASQTETHAEYGGVVPEIASRLHEINILPVLKQAIDEAGVELEHIDAITVGHRPGLVGSLLVGLSAAKALSWSLNKPLIGVDHVHAHLYAPFLDAQDVPTFPALGLVISGGHTSLYRMDSPTKLTRLGATIDDAIGEAFDKAASILDLPYPGGPHIDKLAQDPDANDRLVDFPISRLGKDSLDFSYSGLKTALLYAAKGKPNPPKLPGKPQRIAEPAPELTADRVRDLAASFQRAAVRALTIKAQRALDTNPDLTSIIIGGGVSANTRVRSEFAHLAQDNDCSLHIPEMKYCVDNAAMIGALGSVMFEAGHCDDLTLAATPTTAC
;
A
#
# COMPACT_ATOMS: atom_id res chain seq x y z
N MET A 1 35.11 -8.65 -28.71
CA MET A 1 34.25 -7.85 -29.63
C MET A 1 33.67 -6.67 -28.88
N ILE A 2 32.91 -6.89 -27.80
CA ILE A 2 32.39 -5.83 -26.92
C ILE A 2 33.55 -4.96 -26.38
N GLU A 3 34.57 -5.56 -25.77
CA GLU A 3 35.76 -4.87 -25.23
C GLU A 3 36.54 -4.00 -26.24
N HIS A 4 36.40 -4.23 -27.54
CA HIS A 4 37.20 -3.54 -28.57
C HIS A 4 36.39 -2.71 -29.56
N LEU A 5 35.06 -2.87 -29.59
CA LEU A 5 34.18 -2.22 -30.58
C LEU A 5 32.99 -1.47 -29.94
N TYR A 6 32.71 -1.69 -28.65
CA TYR A 6 31.67 -0.94 -27.96
C TYR A 6 32.14 0.51 -27.72
N VAL A 7 31.20 1.46 -27.83
CA VAL A 7 31.50 2.89 -27.89
C VAL A 7 31.98 3.48 -26.56
N GLU A 8 31.64 2.82 -25.46
CA GLU A 8 32.15 3.10 -24.12
C GLU A 8 33.13 1.99 -23.71
N GLU A 9 34.04 2.27 -22.78
CA GLU A 9 34.94 1.26 -22.21
C GLU A 9 34.29 0.64 -20.96
N PRO A 10 33.56 -0.49 -21.08
CA PRO A 10 33.07 -1.22 -19.92
C PRO A 10 34.25 -1.83 -19.18
N THR A 11 34.12 -1.95 -17.87
CA THR A 11 35.15 -2.64 -17.07
C THR A 11 35.06 -4.15 -17.28
N ASP A 12 36.20 -4.84 -17.19
CA ASP A 12 36.25 -6.31 -17.26
C ASP A 12 35.32 -6.96 -16.21
N ASN A 13 35.18 -6.32 -15.05
CA ASN A 13 34.31 -6.78 -13.98
C ASN A 13 32.82 -6.71 -14.36
N GLU A 14 32.37 -5.61 -14.98
CA GLU A 14 30.99 -5.46 -15.44
C GLU A 14 30.63 -6.47 -16.52
N ILE A 15 31.54 -6.72 -17.48
CA ILE A 15 31.33 -7.74 -18.52
C ILE A 15 31.22 -9.13 -17.90
N GLN A 16 32.09 -9.48 -16.95
CA GLN A 16 32.09 -10.78 -16.30
C GLN A 16 30.84 -11.01 -15.46
N ILE A 17 30.45 -10.03 -14.64
CA ILE A 17 29.23 -10.11 -13.82
C ILE A 17 28.00 -10.22 -14.73
N GLY A 18 27.91 -9.40 -15.78
CA GLY A 18 26.80 -9.45 -16.73
C GLY A 18 26.70 -10.81 -17.44
N ALA A 19 27.82 -11.39 -17.85
CA ALA A 19 27.85 -12.71 -18.47
C ALA A 19 27.43 -13.84 -17.50
N ILE A 20 27.90 -13.79 -16.24
CA ILE A 20 27.52 -14.77 -15.21
C ILE A 20 26.02 -14.69 -14.95
N ASN A 21 25.48 -13.48 -14.70
CA ASN A 21 24.06 -13.30 -14.44
C ASN A 21 23.19 -13.79 -15.60
N GLY A 22 23.55 -13.47 -16.86
CA GLY A 22 22.82 -13.98 -18.02
C GLY A 22 22.85 -15.51 -18.17
N MET A 23 23.95 -16.17 -17.78
CA MET A 23 24.01 -17.64 -17.75
C MET A 23 23.08 -18.22 -16.68
N LEU A 24 22.98 -17.58 -15.51
CA LEU A 24 22.16 -18.04 -14.39
C LEU A 24 20.67 -17.80 -14.63
N GLU A 25 20.28 -16.65 -15.20
CA GLU A 25 18.89 -16.33 -15.54
C GLU A 25 18.27 -17.40 -16.45
N ASN A 26 19.03 -17.91 -17.41
CA ASN A 26 18.56 -18.96 -18.34
C ASN A 26 18.33 -20.32 -17.66
N LEU A 27 18.74 -20.51 -16.41
CA LEU A 27 18.40 -21.72 -15.64
C LEU A 27 16.96 -21.70 -15.14
N ASN A 28 16.28 -20.54 -15.16
CA ASN A 28 14.95 -20.33 -14.57
C ASN A 28 14.84 -20.86 -13.12
N ASP A 29 15.94 -20.80 -12.38
CA ASP A 29 15.98 -21.20 -10.97
C ASP A 29 16.20 -19.95 -10.10
N PRO A 30 15.17 -19.43 -9.42
CA PRO A 30 15.29 -18.22 -8.61
C PRO A 30 16.21 -18.41 -7.38
N TYR A 31 16.62 -19.65 -7.08
CA TYR A 31 17.50 -19.97 -5.96
C TYR A 31 18.98 -20.06 -6.33
N THR A 32 19.30 -20.14 -7.62
CA THR A 32 20.68 -20.14 -8.10
C THR A 32 21.12 -18.71 -8.41
N THR A 33 22.11 -18.21 -7.66
CA THR A 33 22.58 -16.83 -7.77
C THR A 33 24.08 -16.72 -7.59
N PHE A 34 24.67 -15.72 -8.24
CA PHE A 34 26.06 -15.35 -8.06
C PHE A 34 26.16 -14.19 -7.06
N ILE A 35 27.02 -14.35 -6.06
CA ILE A 35 27.33 -13.35 -5.05
C ILE A 35 28.72 -12.79 -5.35
N PRO A 36 28.83 -11.54 -5.82
CA PRO A 36 30.12 -10.87 -6.03
C PRO A 36 30.97 -10.78 -4.75
N ALA A 37 32.30 -10.77 -4.90
CA ALA A 37 33.24 -10.77 -3.77
C ALA A 37 33.07 -9.59 -2.80
N ASP A 38 32.65 -8.42 -3.28
CA ASP A 38 32.37 -7.23 -2.46
C ASP A 38 31.12 -7.38 -1.58
N LEU A 39 30.19 -8.25 -1.97
CA LEU A 39 28.96 -8.55 -1.23
C LEU A 39 29.05 -9.83 -0.39
N GLU A 40 30.14 -10.60 -0.49
CA GLU A 40 30.30 -11.85 0.26
C GLU A 40 30.28 -11.65 1.77
N ARG A 41 30.77 -10.52 2.28
CA ARG A 41 30.77 -10.24 3.72
C ARG A 41 29.35 -10.13 4.25
N ASP A 42 28.50 -9.38 3.57
CA ASP A 42 27.10 -9.17 3.95
C ASP A 42 26.29 -10.45 3.73
N PHE A 43 26.49 -11.13 2.59
CA PHE A 43 25.87 -12.43 2.33
C PHE A 43 26.23 -13.49 3.39
N ASN A 44 27.48 -13.57 3.82
CA ASN A 44 27.90 -14.50 4.86
C ASN A 44 27.34 -14.13 6.25
N LYS A 45 27.15 -12.84 6.52
CA LYS A 45 26.50 -12.35 7.74
C LYS A 45 25.02 -12.78 7.77
N ASP A 46 24.32 -12.60 6.66
CA ASP A 46 22.91 -12.98 6.51
C ASP A 46 22.72 -14.51 6.55
N MET A 47 23.60 -15.27 5.88
CA MET A 47 23.53 -16.74 5.81
C MET A 47 23.77 -17.43 7.16
N ARG A 48 24.58 -16.86 8.04
CA ARG A 48 24.90 -17.47 9.34
C ARG A 48 23.79 -17.26 10.37
N GLY A 49 22.93 -16.24 10.20
CA GLY A 49 21.84 -15.94 11.13
C GLY A 49 22.29 -15.64 12.57
N GLU A 50 23.59 -15.51 12.81
CA GLU A 50 24.18 -15.17 14.10
C GLU A 50 24.25 -13.65 14.21
N TYR A 51 23.18 -13.07 14.75
CA TYR A 51 23.15 -11.64 15.06
C TYR A 51 23.74 -11.42 16.45
N VAL A 52 24.82 -10.64 16.49
CA VAL A 52 25.35 -10.11 17.74
C VAL A 52 24.76 -8.73 17.95
N GLY A 53 23.93 -8.60 18.97
CA GLY A 53 23.19 -7.38 19.25
C GLY A 53 22.57 -7.41 20.63
N ILE A 54 21.55 -6.59 20.83
CA ILE A 54 20.84 -6.52 22.11
C ILE A 54 19.70 -7.55 22.21
N GLY A 55 19.21 -8.07 21.08
CA GLY A 55 18.09 -9.02 21.04
C GLY A 55 16.75 -8.39 21.44
N ALA A 56 16.28 -7.43 20.64
CA ALA A 56 14.96 -6.83 20.82
C ALA A 56 14.33 -6.56 19.46
N GLU A 57 13.02 -6.73 19.36
CA GLU A 57 12.22 -6.33 18.21
C GLU A 57 11.87 -4.84 18.34
N VAL A 58 12.06 -4.08 17.26
CA VAL A 58 11.89 -2.64 17.24
C VAL A 58 10.88 -2.22 16.18
N ILE A 59 10.07 -1.22 16.50
CA ILE A 59 9.08 -0.61 15.61
C ILE A 59 9.18 0.92 15.68
N LEU A 60 8.62 1.61 14.69
CA LEU A 60 8.45 3.05 14.71
C LEU A 60 7.03 3.39 15.17
N ARG A 61 6.90 4.12 16.28
CA ARG A 61 5.62 4.71 16.74
C ARG A 61 5.82 6.20 17.00
N ASP A 62 4.95 7.03 16.46
CA ASP A 62 4.99 8.49 16.57
C ASP A 62 6.37 9.13 16.22
N GLY A 63 7.08 8.52 15.26
CA GLY A 63 8.41 8.97 14.81
C GLY A 63 9.57 8.58 15.74
N TRP A 64 9.31 7.78 16.78
CA TRP A 64 10.33 7.27 17.70
C TRP A 64 10.55 5.78 17.52
N LEU A 65 11.78 5.36 17.79
CA LEU A 65 12.12 3.95 17.93
C LEU A 65 11.50 3.42 19.23
N THR A 66 10.64 2.42 19.13
CA THR A 66 9.96 1.78 20.26
C THR A 66 10.29 0.30 20.28
N ILE A 67 10.61 -0.24 21.45
CA ILE A 67 10.78 -1.68 21.63
C ILE A 67 9.40 -2.34 21.53
N ALA A 68 9.18 -3.14 20.49
CA ALA A 68 7.97 -3.95 20.38
C ALA A 68 7.99 -5.06 21.44
N SER A 69 9.11 -5.77 21.56
CA SER A 69 9.37 -6.73 22.64
C SER A 69 10.87 -7.03 22.72
N PRO A 70 11.47 -7.14 23.91
CA PRO A 70 12.76 -7.82 24.05
C PRO A 70 12.61 -9.30 23.65
N MET A 71 13.69 -9.90 23.12
CA MET A 71 13.72 -11.33 22.81
C MET A 71 14.06 -12.14 24.07
N ASP A 72 13.62 -13.40 24.11
CA ASP A 72 13.85 -14.29 25.25
C ASP A 72 15.34 -14.53 25.55
N ASP A 73 15.71 -14.50 26.82
CA ASP A 73 17.09 -14.68 27.33
C ASP A 73 18.15 -13.76 26.66
N SER A 74 17.69 -12.72 25.97
CA SER A 74 18.53 -11.77 25.27
C SER A 74 19.25 -10.83 26.24
N PRO A 75 20.34 -10.17 25.79
CA PRO A 75 20.95 -9.09 26.54
C PRO A 75 19.98 -7.96 26.95
N ALA A 76 19.06 -7.57 26.07
CA ALA A 76 18.06 -6.53 26.34
C ALA A 76 17.12 -6.96 27.46
N TRP A 77 16.66 -8.23 27.43
CA TRP A 77 15.84 -8.80 28.49
C TRP A 77 16.58 -8.81 29.84
N LYS A 78 17.82 -9.34 29.86
CA LYS A 78 18.68 -9.37 31.07
C LYS A 78 18.97 -7.97 31.62
N ALA A 79 19.00 -6.96 30.77
CA ALA A 79 19.23 -5.56 31.14
C ALA A 79 17.97 -4.81 31.60
N GLY A 80 16.79 -5.44 31.55
CA GLY A 80 15.53 -4.85 32.04
C GLY A 80 14.81 -3.94 31.04
N VAL A 81 15.09 -4.11 29.74
CA VAL A 81 14.30 -3.49 28.66
C VAL A 81 12.91 -4.11 28.62
N MET A 82 11.88 -3.30 28.47
CA MET A 82 10.47 -3.74 28.43
C MET A 82 9.82 -3.43 27.09
N ALA A 83 8.71 -4.12 26.81
CA ALA A 83 7.84 -3.74 25.69
C ALA A 83 7.31 -2.31 25.89
N ASP A 84 7.07 -1.62 24.77
CA ASP A 84 6.66 -0.22 24.68
C ASP A 84 7.69 0.80 25.20
N ASP A 85 8.91 0.37 25.57
CA ASP A 85 10.00 1.30 25.88
C ASP A 85 10.32 2.16 24.64
N LYS A 86 10.19 3.48 24.79
CA LYS A 86 10.55 4.44 23.76
C LYS A 86 12.04 4.75 23.85
N VAL A 87 12.83 4.27 22.90
CA VAL A 87 14.28 4.50 22.85
C VAL A 87 14.52 5.92 22.35
N VAL A 88 14.86 6.85 23.25
CA VAL A 88 15.09 8.26 22.92
C VAL A 88 16.54 8.53 22.50
N LYS A 89 17.49 7.71 22.98
CA LYS A 89 18.91 7.81 22.61
C LYS A 89 19.60 6.44 22.54
N ILE A 90 20.60 6.33 21.67
CA ILE A 90 21.55 5.21 21.60
C ILE A 90 22.97 5.80 21.66
N ASP A 91 23.77 5.37 22.64
CA ASP A 91 25.10 5.89 22.98
C ASP A 91 25.15 7.44 23.09
N GLY A 92 24.06 8.03 23.58
CA GLY A 92 23.92 9.47 23.78
C GLY A 92 23.42 10.25 22.55
N GLU A 93 23.30 9.62 21.38
CA GLU A 93 22.75 10.22 20.16
C GLU A 93 21.23 10.04 20.11
N SER A 94 20.50 11.09 19.73
CA SER A 94 19.03 11.01 19.64
C SER A 94 18.59 10.14 18.48
N THR A 95 17.59 9.30 18.73
CA THR A 95 16.94 8.45 17.72
C THR A 95 15.90 9.19 16.87
N TRP A 96 15.62 10.47 17.16
CA TRP A 96 14.63 11.25 16.43
C TRP A 96 15.06 11.46 14.97
N GLY A 97 14.25 10.92 14.03
CA GLY A 97 14.48 11.01 12.60
C GLY A 97 15.40 9.94 12.00
N TYR A 98 15.84 8.95 12.79
CA TYR A 98 16.51 7.76 12.25
C TYR A 98 15.53 6.82 11.56
N THR A 99 16.00 6.15 10.52
CA THR A 99 15.27 5.02 9.95
C THR A 99 15.42 3.78 10.85
N ILE A 100 14.59 2.76 10.63
CA ILE A 100 14.70 1.48 11.33
C ILE A 100 16.09 0.87 11.11
N ASN A 101 16.60 0.91 9.87
CA ASN A 101 17.89 0.32 9.52
C ASN A 101 19.06 1.06 10.20
N ASP A 102 19.05 2.39 10.23
CA ASP A 102 20.08 3.18 10.93
C ASP A 102 20.14 2.86 12.43
N SER A 103 18.97 2.59 13.01
CA SER A 103 18.83 2.22 14.42
C SER A 103 19.32 0.80 14.68
N ILE A 104 19.02 -0.15 13.79
CA ILE A 104 19.50 -1.54 13.88
C ILE A 104 21.03 -1.58 13.80
N ASP A 105 21.64 -0.85 12.86
CA ASP A 105 23.10 -0.83 12.69
C ASP A 105 23.84 -0.33 13.93
N LYS A 106 23.25 0.60 14.68
CA LYS A 106 23.80 1.10 15.95
C LYS A 106 23.60 0.13 17.12
N LEU A 107 22.52 -0.65 17.11
CA LEU A 107 22.24 -1.64 18.15
C LEU A 107 23.06 -2.93 17.95
N LEU A 108 23.43 -3.26 16.71
CA LEU A 108 24.36 -4.33 16.37
C LEU A 108 25.82 -3.94 16.69
N GLY A 109 26.68 -4.94 16.88
CA GLY A 109 28.10 -4.71 17.17
C GLY A 109 28.86 -5.99 17.50
N GLU A 110 30.11 -5.85 17.92
CA GLU A 110 30.95 -6.99 18.29
C GLU A 110 30.51 -7.61 19.64
N PRO A 111 30.67 -8.93 19.83
CA PRO A 111 30.23 -9.60 21.05
C PRO A 111 31.03 -9.11 22.25
N ASN A 112 30.38 -9.01 23.41
CA ASN A 112 30.92 -8.44 24.65
C ASN A 112 31.21 -6.93 24.62
N THR A 113 30.72 -6.20 23.61
CA THR A 113 30.75 -4.73 23.63
C THR A 113 29.48 -4.18 24.28
N ASN A 114 29.58 -3.02 24.93
CA ASN A 114 28.42 -2.38 25.53
C ASN A 114 27.77 -1.40 24.56
N VAL A 115 26.45 -1.29 24.65
CA VAL A 115 25.66 -0.21 24.08
C VAL A 115 24.77 0.35 25.17
N THR A 116 24.68 1.67 25.25
CA THR A 116 23.82 2.34 26.21
C THR A 116 22.61 2.90 25.49
N ILE A 117 21.42 2.45 25.88
CA ILE A 117 20.17 3.00 25.39
C ILE A 117 19.52 3.86 26.49
N THR A 118 18.99 5.02 26.13
CA THR A 118 18.12 5.80 27.00
C THR A 118 16.68 5.52 26.58
N VAL A 119 15.89 4.95 27.48
CA VAL A 119 14.48 4.62 27.25
C VAL A 119 13.58 5.55 28.06
N GLU A 120 12.49 6.01 27.49
CA GLU A 120 11.42 6.74 28.18
C GLU A 120 10.29 5.76 28.49
N ARG A 121 10.06 5.48 29.77
CA ARG A 121 9.00 4.59 30.28
C ARG A 121 8.09 5.38 31.20
N ASN A 122 6.79 5.45 30.88
CA ASN A 122 5.80 6.22 31.65
C ASN A 122 6.20 7.68 31.91
N GLY A 123 6.89 8.31 30.96
CA GLY A 123 7.37 9.70 31.06
C GLY A 123 8.64 9.90 31.87
N VAL A 124 9.33 8.82 32.28
CA VAL A 124 10.63 8.87 32.97
C VAL A 124 11.71 8.32 32.05
N GLU A 125 12.78 9.11 31.83
CA GLU A 125 13.97 8.64 31.12
C GLU A 125 14.84 7.76 32.04
N GLN A 126 15.21 6.59 31.56
CA GLN A 126 16.12 5.65 32.21
C GLN A 126 17.23 5.25 31.24
N GLU A 127 18.46 5.25 31.72
CA GLU A 127 19.63 4.80 30.97
C GLU A 127 19.92 3.33 31.29
N ILE A 128 19.98 2.50 30.24
CA ILE A 128 20.19 1.05 30.34
C ILE A 128 21.41 0.69 29.50
N THR A 129 22.44 0.16 30.14
CA THR A 129 23.63 -0.37 29.46
C THR A 129 23.43 -1.87 29.22
N ILE A 130 23.55 -2.26 27.95
CA ILE A 130 23.36 -3.63 27.48
C ILE A 130 24.68 -4.14 26.92
N THR A 131 25.14 -5.31 27.36
CA THR A 131 26.30 -5.99 26.77
C THR A 131 25.85 -6.85 25.61
N ARG A 132 26.24 -6.50 24.38
CA ARG A 132 25.90 -7.25 23.17
C ARG A 132 26.39 -8.69 23.28
N ASP A 133 25.54 -9.63 22.90
CA ASP A 133 25.83 -11.06 22.90
C ASP A 133 25.19 -11.73 21.69
N HIS A 134 25.55 -12.98 21.43
CA HIS A 134 24.90 -13.81 20.44
C HIS A 134 23.44 -14.06 20.85
N ILE A 135 22.51 -13.59 20.03
CA ILE A 135 21.09 -13.75 20.29
C ILE A 135 20.70 -15.19 19.95
N LYS A 136 20.32 -15.97 20.97
CA LYS A 136 19.73 -17.30 20.77
C LYS A 136 18.23 -17.15 20.54
N VAL A 137 17.80 -17.39 19.31
CA VAL A 137 16.37 -17.44 18.97
C VAL A 137 15.85 -18.82 19.37
N GLN A 138 14.86 -18.88 20.26
CA GLN A 138 14.16 -20.14 20.56
C GLN A 138 13.31 -20.55 19.35
N ALA A 139 13.50 -21.78 18.87
CA ALA A 139 12.75 -22.30 17.72
C ALA A 139 11.41 -22.89 18.14
N VAL A 140 11.30 -23.38 19.38
CA VAL A 140 10.12 -24.06 19.90
C VAL A 140 9.38 -23.16 20.87
N LYS A 141 8.07 -22.96 20.63
CA LYS A 141 7.20 -22.08 21.40
C LYS A 141 5.88 -22.77 21.75
N GLY A 142 5.28 -22.40 22.88
CA GLY A 142 3.92 -22.76 23.28
C GLY A 142 2.86 -21.80 22.73
N PHE A 143 1.63 -21.88 23.26
CA PHE A 143 0.53 -20.98 22.86
C PHE A 143 0.46 -19.71 23.72
N MET A 144 0.94 -19.76 24.97
CA MET A 144 1.02 -18.60 25.86
C MET A 144 2.13 -18.78 26.89
N ARG A 145 2.62 -17.68 27.47
CA ARG A 145 3.55 -17.68 28.61
C ARG A 145 2.79 -17.80 29.94
N SER A 146 3.36 -18.49 30.95
CA SER A 146 2.82 -18.47 32.32
C SER A 146 3.26 -17.22 33.09
N ASP A 147 2.68 -17.00 34.28
CA ASP A 147 3.12 -15.99 35.26
C ASP A 147 3.19 -14.54 34.70
N GLY A 148 2.17 -14.11 33.95
CA GLY A 148 2.12 -12.75 33.41
C GLY A 148 3.18 -12.45 32.33
N GLY A 149 3.70 -13.49 31.66
CA GLY A 149 4.68 -13.34 30.59
C GLY A 149 6.12 -13.60 31.00
N GLU A 150 6.42 -13.88 32.28
CA GLU A 150 7.78 -14.15 32.75
C GLU A 150 8.09 -15.65 32.90
N GLY A 151 7.06 -16.51 32.85
CA GLY A 151 7.20 -17.95 33.06
C GLY A 151 7.46 -18.79 31.79
N PRO A 152 7.64 -20.11 31.93
CA PRO A 152 7.83 -21.01 30.80
C PRO A 152 6.64 -21.00 29.83
N TRP A 153 6.87 -21.51 28.61
CA TRP A 153 5.80 -21.75 27.65
C TRP A 153 4.79 -22.76 28.22
N ARG A 154 3.50 -22.43 28.08
CA ARG A 154 2.41 -23.40 28.25
C ARG A 154 2.26 -24.18 26.95
N TYR A 155 2.36 -25.50 27.07
CA TYR A 155 2.22 -26.43 25.95
C TYR A 155 0.90 -27.22 26.00
N ILE A 156 0.23 -27.36 27.15
CA ILE A 156 -1.06 -28.06 27.23
C ILE A 156 -2.19 -27.08 26.91
N ILE A 157 -2.86 -27.31 25.78
CA ILE A 157 -3.96 -26.46 25.29
C ILE A 157 -5.32 -26.93 25.80
N ASP A 158 -5.44 -28.20 26.17
CA ASP A 158 -6.63 -28.80 26.76
C ASP A 158 -6.23 -29.65 27.96
N ASP A 159 -6.36 -29.09 29.16
CA ASP A 159 -6.03 -29.76 30.43
C ASP A 159 -6.96 -30.95 30.73
N SER A 160 -8.15 -31.02 30.09
CA SER A 160 -9.12 -32.09 30.34
C SER A 160 -8.79 -33.37 29.59
N THR A 161 -8.13 -33.24 28.43
CA THR A 161 -7.75 -34.35 27.56
C THR A 161 -6.25 -34.43 27.34
N ASN A 162 -5.42 -33.66 28.06
CA ASN A 162 -3.96 -33.68 27.95
C ASN A 162 -3.44 -33.53 26.51
N ILE A 163 -4.08 -32.65 25.72
CA ILE A 163 -3.61 -32.33 24.36
C ILE A 163 -2.55 -31.24 24.44
N ALA A 164 -1.40 -31.50 23.82
CA ALA A 164 -0.32 -30.54 23.69
C ALA A 164 -0.39 -29.77 22.36
N TYR A 165 -0.07 -28.48 22.40
CA TYR A 165 0.20 -27.63 21.25
C TYR A 165 1.64 -27.13 21.33
N ILE A 166 2.41 -27.38 20.28
CA ILE A 166 3.79 -26.93 20.15
C ILE A 166 3.97 -26.31 18.77
N ARG A 167 4.53 -25.11 18.73
CA ARG A 167 4.83 -24.39 17.49
C ARG A 167 6.34 -24.38 17.25
N LEU A 168 6.74 -24.81 16.07
CA LEU A 168 8.13 -24.73 15.62
C LEU A 168 8.24 -23.60 14.60
N THR A 169 8.98 -22.54 14.94
CA THR A 169 9.08 -21.33 14.12
C THR A 169 10.12 -21.46 13.00
N GLN A 170 11.20 -22.21 13.24
CA GLN A 170 12.29 -22.41 12.28
C GLN A 170 13.13 -23.65 12.61
N PHE A 171 13.79 -24.24 11.60
CA PHE A 171 14.74 -25.36 11.79
C PHE A 171 16.17 -24.83 11.94
N ILE A 172 16.55 -24.48 13.16
CA ILE A 172 17.89 -24.00 13.53
C ILE A 172 18.64 -25.09 14.31
N PRO A 173 19.99 -25.02 14.44
CA PRO A 173 20.75 -26.01 15.18
C PRO A 173 20.20 -26.24 16.61
N GLY A 174 19.89 -27.50 16.94
CA GLY A 174 19.42 -27.92 18.26
C GLY A 174 17.92 -27.85 18.47
N CYS A 175 17.12 -27.44 17.49
CA CYS A 175 15.66 -27.35 17.65
C CYS A 175 15.00 -28.73 17.81
N ALA A 176 15.59 -29.81 17.28
CA ALA A 176 15.11 -31.17 17.51
C ALA A 176 15.14 -31.53 19.01
N GLN A 177 16.21 -31.15 19.70
CA GLN A 177 16.36 -31.33 21.14
C GLN A 177 15.42 -30.40 21.92
N GLU A 178 15.27 -29.13 21.52
CA GLU A 178 14.29 -28.20 22.13
C GLU A 178 12.86 -28.75 22.01
N LEU A 179 12.50 -29.34 20.87
CA LEU A 179 11.18 -29.91 20.64
C LEU A 179 10.94 -31.12 21.55
N LYS A 180 11.94 -31.99 21.68
CA LYS A 180 11.89 -33.12 22.59
C LYS A 180 11.71 -32.67 24.04
N GLU A 181 12.45 -31.66 24.47
CA GLU A 181 12.32 -31.07 25.82
C GLU A 181 10.95 -30.43 26.04
N ALA A 182 10.38 -29.78 25.03
CA ALA A 182 9.02 -29.24 25.08
C ALA A 182 7.97 -30.34 25.24
N ILE A 183 8.12 -31.47 24.53
CA ILE A 183 7.24 -32.65 24.65
C ILE A 183 7.38 -33.29 26.04
N GLU A 184 8.61 -33.45 26.54
CA GLU A 184 8.87 -33.97 27.90
C GLU A 184 8.25 -33.05 28.97
N THR A 185 8.37 -31.74 28.80
CA THR A 185 7.75 -30.74 29.67
C THR A 185 6.23 -30.81 29.62
N ALA A 186 5.64 -30.91 28.42
CA ALA A 186 4.20 -31.08 28.26
C ALA A 186 3.72 -32.38 28.92
N THR A 187 4.45 -33.49 28.74
CA THR A 187 4.15 -34.79 29.33
C THR A 187 4.19 -34.75 30.86
N ALA A 188 5.19 -34.07 31.43
CA ALA A 188 5.28 -33.86 32.87
C ALA A 188 4.11 -33.03 33.41
N ASN A 189 3.72 -31.96 32.69
CA ASN A 189 2.59 -31.11 33.05
C ASN A 189 1.24 -31.85 32.95
N ALA A 190 1.12 -32.80 32.04
CA ALA A 190 -0.05 -33.67 31.86
C ALA A 190 -0.15 -34.82 32.89
N GLY A 191 0.82 -34.95 33.81
CA GLY A 191 0.82 -36.00 34.82
C GLY A 191 1.43 -37.34 34.38
N GLY A 192 2.17 -37.36 33.26
CA GLY A 192 3.01 -38.49 32.85
C GLY A 192 2.73 -39.06 31.45
N GLU A 193 1.57 -38.79 30.86
CA GLU A 193 1.22 -39.24 29.50
C GLU A 193 0.45 -38.15 28.74
N LEU A 194 0.77 -37.99 27.45
CA LEU A 194 0.05 -37.12 26.52
C LEU A 194 -0.94 -37.95 25.69
N GLU A 195 -2.15 -37.45 25.54
CA GLU A 195 -3.18 -38.11 24.72
C GLU A 195 -3.19 -37.57 23.27
N GLY A 196 -2.59 -36.41 23.00
CA GLY A 196 -2.51 -35.88 21.64
C GLY A 196 -1.51 -34.74 21.47
N LEU A 197 -1.03 -34.54 20.25
CA LEU A 197 -0.09 -33.48 19.89
C LEU A 197 -0.53 -32.71 18.64
N ILE A 198 -0.56 -31.39 18.73
CA ILE A 198 -0.69 -30.47 17.60
C ILE A 198 0.68 -29.82 17.38
N LEU A 199 1.27 -30.08 16.22
CA LEU A 199 2.52 -29.46 15.78
C LEU A 199 2.21 -28.35 14.77
N ASP A 200 2.44 -27.10 15.14
CA ASP A 200 2.20 -25.96 14.25
C ASP A 200 3.48 -25.58 13.47
N LEU A 201 3.43 -25.76 12.15
CA LEU A 201 4.48 -25.40 11.18
C LEU A 201 4.04 -24.25 10.26
N ARG A 202 2.91 -23.58 10.53
CA ARG A 202 2.44 -22.43 9.75
C ARG A 202 3.44 -21.29 9.87
N TYR A 203 3.71 -20.63 8.73
CA TYR A 203 4.71 -19.55 8.63
C TYR A 203 6.16 -19.96 8.96
N ASN A 204 6.47 -21.26 9.03
CA ASN A 204 7.83 -21.74 9.21
C ASN A 204 8.55 -21.86 7.84
N PRO A 205 9.57 -21.02 7.55
CA PRO A 205 10.25 -20.99 6.26
C PRO A 205 11.19 -22.19 6.03
N GLY A 206 11.30 -23.10 7.00
CA GLY A 206 12.18 -24.25 7.00
C GLY A 206 13.49 -23.97 7.74
N GLY A 207 14.59 -24.47 7.19
CA GLY A 207 15.93 -24.36 7.78
C GLY A 207 16.74 -25.63 7.51
N LEU A 208 17.47 -26.10 8.53
CA LEU A 208 18.39 -27.23 8.40
C LEU A 208 17.66 -28.56 8.15
N LEU A 209 18.12 -29.29 7.13
CA LEU A 209 17.61 -30.61 6.78
C LEU A 209 17.75 -31.61 7.92
N ASN A 210 18.92 -31.65 8.56
CA ASN A 210 19.20 -32.62 9.62
C ASN A 210 18.22 -32.48 10.78
N GLU A 211 17.90 -31.25 11.18
CA GLU A 211 16.91 -31.00 12.24
C GLU A 211 15.52 -31.52 11.86
N ALA A 212 15.10 -31.38 10.59
CA ALA A 212 13.83 -31.95 10.14
C ALA A 212 13.82 -33.48 10.13
N VAL A 213 14.95 -34.10 9.73
CA VAL A 213 15.11 -35.56 9.77
C VAL A 213 15.08 -36.06 11.21
N GLU A 214 15.81 -35.42 12.12
CA GLU A 214 15.84 -35.77 13.53
C GLU A 214 14.46 -35.61 14.18
N ILE A 215 13.73 -34.53 13.88
CA ILE A 215 12.37 -34.32 14.38
C ILE A 215 11.41 -35.37 13.81
N ALA A 216 11.50 -35.72 12.52
CA ALA A 216 10.67 -36.77 11.94
C ALA A 216 10.97 -38.14 12.59
N ASP A 217 12.24 -38.40 12.91
CA ASP A 217 12.70 -39.63 13.58
C ASP A 217 12.11 -39.80 14.99
N LEU A 218 11.78 -38.69 15.67
CA LEU A 218 11.08 -38.76 16.96
C LEU A 218 9.70 -39.42 16.87
N PHE A 219 9.05 -39.40 15.70
CA PHE A 219 7.66 -39.83 15.53
C PHE A 219 7.48 -41.06 14.63
N LEU A 220 8.50 -41.46 13.89
CA LEU A 220 8.48 -42.57 12.93
C LEU A 220 9.36 -43.72 13.43
N GLU A 221 8.87 -44.96 13.41
CA GLU A 221 9.66 -46.13 13.85
C GLU A 221 10.57 -46.69 12.74
N ASP A 222 10.11 -46.60 11.48
CA ASP A 222 10.82 -47.06 10.29
C ASP A 222 10.35 -46.31 9.03
N GLY A 223 11.04 -46.56 7.92
CA GLY A 223 10.71 -46.00 6.61
C GLY A 223 11.57 -44.80 6.21
N VAL A 224 11.52 -44.44 4.93
CA VAL A 224 12.26 -43.29 4.39
C VAL A 224 11.57 -42.01 4.87
N ILE A 225 12.33 -41.01 5.29
CA ILE A 225 11.84 -39.67 5.66
C ILE A 225 11.90 -38.76 4.44
N VAL A 226 13.05 -38.71 3.77
CA VAL A 226 13.29 -37.86 2.60
C VAL A 226 14.35 -38.47 1.70
N THR A 227 14.20 -38.27 0.40
CA THR A 227 15.22 -38.62 -0.59
C THR A 227 15.70 -37.37 -1.32
N THR A 228 17.01 -37.21 -1.42
CA THR A 228 17.66 -36.18 -2.23
C THR A 228 18.14 -36.80 -3.54
N LYS A 229 17.77 -36.19 -4.68
CA LYS A 229 18.20 -36.65 -6.00
C LYS A 229 18.80 -35.50 -6.79
N GLY A 230 19.90 -35.75 -7.48
CA GLY A 230 20.58 -34.74 -8.31
C GLY A 230 21.37 -35.37 -9.44
N ARG A 231 21.91 -34.52 -10.33
CA ARG A 231 22.69 -34.99 -11.48
C ARG A 231 24.12 -35.38 -11.10
N ALA A 232 24.72 -34.62 -10.18
CA ALA A 232 26.14 -34.71 -9.85
C ALA A 232 26.44 -35.67 -8.68
N HIS A 233 25.41 -36.07 -7.93
CA HIS A 233 25.52 -36.89 -6.72
C HIS A 233 24.62 -38.11 -6.84
N GLU A 234 25.01 -39.22 -6.23
CA GLU A 234 24.11 -40.38 -6.09
C GLU A 234 22.89 -40.01 -5.23
N ASP A 235 21.76 -40.66 -5.51
CA ASP A 235 20.55 -40.51 -4.72
C ASP A 235 20.83 -40.91 -3.26
N ARG A 236 20.49 -40.02 -2.33
CA ARG A 236 20.67 -40.25 -0.89
C ARG A 236 19.32 -40.17 -0.19
N SER A 237 19.00 -41.21 0.58
CA SER A 237 17.78 -41.27 1.39
C SER A 237 18.12 -41.28 2.87
N GLU A 238 17.42 -40.46 3.64
CA GLU A 238 17.42 -40.49 5.10
C GLU A 238 16.22 -41.29 5.57
N SER A 239 16.40 -42.18 6.56
CA SER A 239 15.36 -43.09 7.04
C SER A 239 15.23 -43.03 8.54
N ALA A 240 14.02 -43.27 9.03
CA ALA A 240 13.73 -43.33 10.45
C ALA A 240 14.36 -44.55 11.11
N SER A 241 14.59 -44.44 12.41
CA SER A 241 15.23 -45.38 13.29
C SER A 241 14.30 -45.69 14.46
N LYS A 242 14.16 -46.99 14.78
CA LYS A 242 13.25 -47.45 15.81
C LYS A 242 13.63 -47.01 17.24
N ASN A 243 14.85 -46.55 17.45
CA ASN A 243 15.36 -46.27 18.79
C ASN A 243 15.00 -44.84 19.20
N GLY A 244 14.16 -44.72 20.24
CA GLY A 244 13.82 -43.41 20.81
C GLY A 244 12.57 -42.76 20.20
N THR A 245 11.83 -43.48 19.35
CA THR A 245 10.51 -43.07 18.87
C THR A 245 9.56 -42.88 20.05
N LEU A 246 8.87 -41.74 20.07
CA LEU A 246 7.90 -41.38 21.10
C LEU A 246 6.66 -42.31 21.06
N PRO A 247 5.97 -42.52 22.20
CA PRO A 247 4.77 -43.34 22.26
C PRO A 247 3.67 -42.86 21.29
N HIS A 248 2.85 -43.79 20.79
CA HIS A 248 1.79 -43.51 19.81
C HIS A 248 0.59 -42.77 20.42
N PHE A 249 0.67 -41.45 20.52
CA PHE A 249 -0.50 -40.57 20.62
C PHE A 249 -0.92 -40.05 19.22
N PRO A 250 -2.23 -39.82 18.97
CA PRO A 250 -2.69 -39.15 17.75
C PRO A 250 -2.05 -37.76 17.61
N MET A 251 -1.67 -37.40 16.38
CA MET A 251 -1.07 -36.09 16.11
C MET A 251 -1.69 -35.39 14.90
N ILE A 252 -1.68 -34.06 14.96
CA ILE A 252 -2.07 -33.17 13.87
C ILE A 252 -0.91 -32.23 13.57
N THR A 253 -0.69 -31.94 12.29
CA THR A 253 0.28 -30.94 11.86
C THR A 253 -0.43 -29.82 11.10
N LEU A 254 -0.16 -28.57 11.49
CA LEU A 254 -0.73 -27.39 10.82
C LEU A 254 0.28 -26.82 9.82
N ILE A 255 -0.17 -26.58 8.58
CA ILE A 255 0.65 -25.98 7.52
C ILE A 255 -0.13 -24.89 6.74
N ASN A 256 0.60 -24.00 6.07
CA ASN A 256 0.04 -23.02 5.16
C ASN A 256 0.99 -22.71 4.00
N GLY A 257 0.59 -21.79 3.12
CA GLY A 257 1.40 -21.34 1.97
C GLY A 257 2.76 -20.72 2.33
N ASN A 258 3.07 -20.49 3.60
CA ASN A 258 4.37 -20.01 4.08
C ASN A 258 5.22 -21.10 4.76
N SER A 259 4.69 -22.32 4.92
CA SER A 259 5.44 -23.50 5.36
C SER A 259 6.33 -23.97 4.20
N ALA A 260 7.66 -23.97 4.37
CA ALA A 260 8.60 -24.24 3.28
C ALA A 260 9.77 -25.17 3.66
N SER A 261 10.36 -25.85 2.67
CA SER A 261 11.60 -26.62 2.78
C SER A 261 11.58 -27.68 3.89
N ALA A 262 12.33 -27.51 4.97
CA ALA A 262 12.40 -28.44 6.09
C ALA A 262 11.02 -28.71 6.73
N SER A 263 10.16 -27.70 6.79
CA SER A 263 8.76 -27.84 7.24
C SER A 263 7.95 -28.78 6.35
N GLU A 264 8.20 -28.74 5.04
CA GLU A 264 7.52 -29.57 4.04
C GLU A 264 8.05 -31.01 4.08
N ILE A 265 9.34 -31.19 4.36
CA ILE A 265 9.93 -32.52 4.56
C ILE A 265 9.31 -33.18 5.79
N LEU A 266 9.26 -32.48 6.92
CA LEU A 266 8.68 -33.01 8.15
C LEU A 266 7.19 -33.34 8.00
N SER A 267 6.39 -32.36 7.57
CA SER A 267 4.94 -32.57 7.39
C SER A 267 4.63 -33.63 6.34
N GLY A 268 5.34 -33.64 5.21
CA GLY A 268 5.16 -34.63 4.15
C GLY A 268 5.57 -36.04 4.57
N ALA A 269 6.68 -36.20 5.30
CA ALA A 269 7.07 -37.51 5.83
C ALA A 269 6.03 -38.05 6.83
N LEU A 270 5.57 -37.20 7.75
CA LEU A 270 4.53 -37.61 8.71
C LEU A 270 3.20 -37.95 8.04
N ALA A 271 2.83 -37.24 6.98
CA ALA A 271 1.61 -37.49 6.22
C ALA A 271 1.70 -38.80 5.41
N ASP A 272 2.80 -39.02 4.68
CA ASP A 272 2.99 -40.19 3.81
C ASP A 272 3.04 -41.51 4.60
N HIS A 273 3.54 -41.45 5.84
CA HIS A 273 3.52 -42.59 6.78
C HIS A 273 2.19 -42.73 7.54
N GLY A 274 1.20 -41.87 7.28
CA GLY A 274 -0.08 -41.86 8.00
C GLY A 274 0.06 -41.57 9.49
N ARG A 275 1.17 -40.96 9.92
CA ARG A 275 1.49 -40.68 11.33
C ARG A 275 0.74 -39.45 11.84
N SER A 276 0.53 -38.46 10.98
CA SER A 276 -0.12 -37.17 11.28
C SER A 276 -1.22 -36.83 10.28
N ILE A 277 -2.31 -36.23 10.76
CA ILE A 277 -3.30 -35.56 9.90
C ILE A 277 -2.84 -34.11 9.66
N ILE A 278 -2.81 -33.69 8.39
CA ILE A 278 -2.39 -32.36 7.98
C ILE A 278 -3.62 -31.47 7.83
N ILE A 279 -3.70 -30.37 8.59
CA ILE A 279 -4.79 -29.38 8.51
C ILE A 279 -4.23 -28.04 8.02
N GLY A 280 -5.00 -27.33 7.19
CA GLY A 280 -4.70 -25.96 6.77
C GLY A 280 -4.77 -25.80 5.25
N ALA A 281 -3.72 -25.22 4.67
CA ALA A 281 -3.61 -24.98 3.22
C ALA A 281 -2.29 -25.53 2.66
N ARG A 282 -2.20 -25.71 1.33
CA ARG A 282 -1.01 -26.24 0.65
C ARG A 282 0.25 -25.44 1.01
N SER A 283 1.37 -26.14 1.18
CA SER A 283 2.67 -25.54 1.50
C SER A 283 3.35 -24.86 0.31
N PHE A 284 4.45 -24.15 0.57
CA PHE A 284 5.07 -23.23 -0.39
C PHE A 284 5.65 -23.91 -1.66
N GLY A 285 6.29 -25.06 -1.53
CA GLY A 285 6.94 -25.78 -2.64
C GLY A 285 8.44 -25.56 -2.79
N LYS A 286 9.18 -25.31 -1.70
CA LYS A 286 10.63 -25.09 -1.74
C LYS A 286 11.38 -26.41 -1.52
N GLY A 287 11.42 -27.24 -2.56
CA GLY A 287 12.07 -28.56 -2.52
C GLY A 287 13.51 -28.62 -3.04
N SER A 288 14.29 -27.54 -3.03
CA SER A 288 15.66 -27.52 -3.60
C SER A 288 16.77 -27.55 -2.54
N VAL A 289 17.85 -28.28 -2.83
CA VAL A 289 19.09 -28.30 -2.05
C VAL A 289 20.07 -27.33 -2.67
N GLN A 290 20.42 -26.28 -1.93
CA GLN A 290 21.34 -25.24 -2.39
C GLN A 290 22.72 -25.46 -1.75
N THR A 291 23.76 -25.38 -2.57
CA THR A 291 25.15 -25.38 -2.10
C THR A 291 25.77 -24.04 -2.39
N VAL A 292 26.67 -23.60 -1.51
CA VAL A 292 27.39 -22.34 -1.64
C VAL A 292 28.86 -22.70 -1.88
N ARG A 293 29.40 -22.32 -3.05
CA ARG A 293 30.77 -22.63 -3.45
C ARG A 293 31.51 -21.35 -3.84
N PRO A 294 32.63 -21.01 -3.17
CA PRO A 294 33.47 -19.92 -3.62
C PRO A 294 34.10 -20.28 -4.98
N LEU A 295 34.19 -19.31 -5.89
CA LEU A 295 34.86 -19.50 -7.17
C LEU A 295 36.37 -19.51 -6.98
N GLU A 296 37.08 -20.41 -7.66
CA GLU A 296 38.54 -20.51 -7.60
C GLU A 296 39.25 -19.23 -8.08
N SER A 297 38.57 -18.44 -8.91
CA SER A 297 39.06 -17.14 -9.39
C SER A 297 39.08 -16.06 -8.30
N GLY A 298 38.38 -16.27 -7.18
CA GLY A 298 38.18 -15.25 -6.13
C GLY A 298 37.21 -14.13 -6.52
N ALA A 299 36.51 -14.26 -7.66
CA ALA A 299 35.55 -13.25 -8.15
C ALA A 299 34.26 -13.16 -7.31
N GLY A 300 33.98 -14.20 -6.51
CA GLY A 300 32.80 -14.28 -5.67
C GLY A 300 32.41 -15.71 -5.36
N THR A 301 31.17 -15.89 -4.94
CA THR A 301 30.61 -17.15 -4.49
C THR A 301 29.36 -17.50 -5.29
N LEU A 302 29.25 -18.75 -5.72
CA LEU A 302 28.08 -19.26 -6.41
C LEU A 302 27.20 -20.03 -5.43
N LYS A 303 25.94 -19.60 -5.31
CA LYS A 303 24.88 -20.35 -4.63
C LYS A 303 24.08 -21.09 -5.69
N MET A 304 24.05 -22.41 -5.66
CA MET A 304 23.50 -23.23 -6.76
C MET A 304 22.64 -24.38 -6.24
N THR A 305 21.49 -24.59 -6.88
CA THR A 305 20.66 -25.79 -6.67
C THR A 305 21.33 -27.01 -7.30
N GLU A 306 21.72 -27.99 -6.48
CA GLU A 306 22.38 -29.22 -6.95
C GLU A 306 21.46 -30.45 -6.92
N GLN A 307 20.45 -30.45 -6.06
CA GLN A 307 19.56 -31.59 -5.82
C GLN A 307 18.13 -31.12 -5.47
N TYR A 308 17.17 -32.04 -5.56
CA TYR A 308 15.78 -31.84 -5.11
C TYR A 308 15.37 -32.86 -4.05
N TYR A 309 14.46 -32.43 -3.17
CA TYR A 309 13.82 -33.26 -2.16
C TYR A 309 12.58 -33.99 -2.69
N TYR A 310 12.51 -35.27 -2.39
CA TYR A 310 11.39 -36.16 -2.69
C TYR A 310 10.85 -36.75 -1.38
N LEU A 311 9.53 -36.71 -1.24
CA LEU A 311 8.82 -37.33 -0.13
C LEU A 311 8.83 -38.87 -0.26
N PRO A 312 8.48 -39.61 0.81
CA PRO A 312 8.43 -41.07 0.79
C PRO A 312 7.51 -41.65 -0.29
N SER A 313 6.41 -40.96 -0.62
CA SER A 313 5.50 -41.27 -1.74
C SER A 313 6.16 -41.15 -3.12
N GLY A 314 7.35 -40.57 -3.22
CA GLY A 314 8.02 -40.20 -4.47
C GLY A 314 7.59 -38.83 -5.02
N ARG A 315 6.73 -38.09 -4.31
CA ARG A 315 6.32 -36.73 -4.67
C ARG A 315 7.50 -35.76 -4.60
N LEU A 316 7.70 -34.99 -5.66
CA LEU A 316 8.67 -33.88 -5.69
C LEU A 316 8.10 -32.70 -4.91
N LEU A 317 8.84 -32.20 -3.93
CA LEU A 317 8.42 -31.02 -3.16
C LEU A 317 8.55 -29.72 -3.96
N HIS A 318 9.56 -29.65 -4.84
CA HIS A 318 9.91 -28.41 -5.54
C HIS A 318 8.85 -28.02 -6.56
N ARG A 319 8.31 -26.81 -6.42
CA ARG A 319 7.44 -26.18 -7.40
C ARG A 319 8.26 -25.70 -8.59
N ARG A 320 7.91 -26.18 -9.78
CA ARG A 320 8.38 -25.67 -11.06
C ARG A 320 7.25 -24.88 -11.73
N ASP A 321 7.58 -24.09 -12.73
CA ASP A 321 6.60 -23.30 -13.49
C ASP A 321 5.52 -24.18 -14.14
N ASP A 322 5.86 -25.44 -14.47
CA ASP A 322 4.96 -26.43 -15.06
C ASP A 322 4.36 -27.42 -14.04
N SER A 323 4.65 -27.27 -12.75
CA SER A 323 4.17 -28.18 -11.71
C SER A 323 2.68 -27.96 -11.41
N THR A 324 1.85 -28.97 -11.65
CA THR A 324 0.45 -28.99 -11.17
C THR A 324 0.32 -29.48 -9.72
N VAL A 325 1.36 -30.16 -9.22
CA VAL A 325 1.45 -30.71 -7.87
C VAL A 325 2.84 -30.40 -7.31
N TRP A 326 2.90 -29.77 -6.13
CA TRP A 326 4.13 -29.43 -5.42
C TRP A 326 3.87 -29.38 -3.92
N GLY A 327 4.92 -29.25 -3.10
CA GLY A 327 4.78 -29.12 -1.65
C GLY A 327 4.00 -30.27 -1.01
N VAL A 328 3.29 -29.96 0.07
CA VAL A 328 2.46 -30.87 0.88
C VAL A 328 1.03 -30.32 0.89
N ASP A 329 0.07 -31.21 0.63
CA ASP A 329 -1.35 -30.91 0.73
C ASP A 329 -1.89 -31.22 2.14
N PRO A 330 -2.94 -30.50 2.59
CA PRO A 330 -3.77 -30.98 3.69
C PRO A 330 -4.30 -32.38 3.40
N THR A 331 -4.51 -33.17 4.46
CA THR A 331 -5.11 -34.50 4.34
C THR A 331 -6.53 -34.35 3.76
N PRO A 332 -7.01 -35.28 2.91
CA PRO A 332 -8.38 -35.21 2.37
C PRO A 332 -9.44 -35.00 3.46
N GLY A 333 -10.29 -33.98 3.32
CA GLY A 333 -11.32 -33.60 4.32
C GLY A 333 -10.83 -32.64 5.42
N TYR A 334 -9.57 -32.21 5.37
CA TYR A 334 -8.92 -31.34 6.37
C TYR A 334 -8.38 -30.03 5.79
N TYR A 335 -8.76 -29.68 4.56
CA TYR A 335 -8.50 -28.36 4.01
C TYR A 335 -9.34 -27.31 4.76
N LEU A 336 -8.68 -26.26 5.23
CA LEU A 336 -9.30 -25.15 5.92
C LEU A 336 -8.49 -23.88 5.64
N SER A 337 -9.01 -22.98 4.81
CA SER A 337 -8.41 -21.66 4.56
C SER A 337 -8.69 -20.69 5.71
N MET A 338 -7.94 -19.58 5.73
CA MET A 338 -8.24 -18.43 6.57
C MET A 338 -8.41 -17.20 5.69
N THR A 339 -9.40 -16.38 6.00
CA THR A 339 -9.54 -15.04 5.42
C THR A 339 -8.42 -14.12 5.90
N ASP A 340 -8.21 -13.00 5.21
CA ASP A 340 -7.22 -11.99 5.64
C ASP A 340 -7.50 -11.46 7.04
N GLN A 341 -8.78 -11.26 7.40
CA GLN A 341 -9.16 -10.78 8.71
C GLN A 341 -8.88 -11.81 9.82
N GLU A 342 -9.26 -13.07 9.62
CA GLU A 342 -8.98 -14.15 10.58
C GLU A 342 -7.47 -14.33 10.79
N ARG A 343 -6.70 -14.25 9.70
CA ARG A 343 -5.23 -14.29 9.76
C ARG A 343 -4.66 -13.13 10.57
N ILE A 344 -5.15 -11.91 10.36
CA ILE A 344 -4.71 -10.72 11.12
C ILE A 344 -5.04 -10.88 12.60
N ASN A 345 -6.26 -11.32 12.93
CA ASN A 345 -6.67 -11.51 14.31
C ASN A 345 -5.81 -12.57 15.03
N MET A 346 -5.64 -13.74 14.42
CA MET A 346 -4.78 -14.81 14.93
C MET A 346 -3.35 -14.31 15.16
N LEU A 347 -2.77 -13.53 14.24
CA LEU A 347 -1.42 -12.98 14.40
C LEU A 347 -1.34 -11.95 15.54
N ASN A 348 -2.36 -11.11 15.71
CA ASN A 348 -2.43 -10.14 16.80
C ASN A 348 -2.58 -10.84 18.15
N ALA A 349 -3.51 -11.80 18.27
CA ALA A 349 -3.71 -12.60 19.46
C ALA A 349 -2.44 -13.37 19.85
N ARG A 350 -1.73 -13.97 18.88
CA ARG A 350 -0.41 -14.58 19.11
C ARG A 350 0.57 -13.57 19.67
N ARG A 351 0.74 -12.42 19.03
CA ARG A 351 1.65 -11.36 19.48
C ARG A 351 1.35 -10.97 20.93
N GLU A 352 0.09 -10.75 21.28
CA GLU A 352 -0.32 -10.38 22.64
C GLU A 352 -0.09 -11.45 23.71
N ASN A 353 -0.03 -12.73 23.33
CA ASN A 353 0.22 -13.86 24.23
C ASN A 353 1.71 -14.26 24.29
N GLU A 354 2.53 -13.73 23.38
CA GLU A 354 3.98 -13.90 23.36
C GLU A 354 4.74 -12.77 24.08
N ILE A 355 4.10 -11.62 24.35
CA ILE A 355 4.72 -10.46 25.03
C ILE A 355 5.15 -10.82 26.47
N LEU A 356 6.40 -10.47 26.79
CA LEU A 356 6.99 -10.54 28.13
C LEU A 356 6.52 -9.34 28.97
N HIS A 357 6.23 -9.54 30.27
CA HIS A 357 5.75 -8.53 31.23
C HIS A 357 4.34 -7.96 30.95
N LYS A 358 3.34 -8.83 30.80
CA LYS A 358 1.93 -8.43 30.68
C LYS A 358 1.43 -7.89 32.02
N VAL A 359 0.89 -6.68 32.02
CA VAL A 359 0.20 -6.09 33.19
C VAL A 359 -1.09 -6.88 33.41
N GLU A 360 -1.18 -7.59 34.55
CA GLU A 360 -2.34 -8.29 35.12
C GLU A 360 -3.47 -8.68 34.12
N GLY A 361 -3.52 -9.96 33.74
CA GLY A 361 -4.65 -10.59 33.05
C GLY A 361 -5.08 -11.89 33.74
N PRO A 362 -6.32 -12.37 33.54
CA PRO A 362 -6.81 -13.60 34.16
C PRO A 362 -6.03 -14.84 33.66
N GLU A 363 -5.75 -15.79 34.55
CA GLU A 363 -5.22 -17.11 34.17
C GLU A 363 -6.30 -17.89 33.42
N LEU A 364 -6.16 -17.99 32.10
CA LEU A 364 -7.03 -18.81 31.26
C LEU A 364 -6.72 -20.29 31.48
N THR A 365 -7.68 -21.04 32.01
CA THR A 365 -7.55 -22.48 32.31
C THR A 365 -8.58 -23.33 31.56
N ASN A 366 -9.64 -22.71 31.03
CA ASN A 366 -10.65 -23.40 30.25
C ASN A 366 -10.26 -23.43 28.77
N ARG A 367 -10.32 -24.62 28.14
CA ARG A 367 -10.06 -24.83 26.71
C ARG A 367 -10.80 -23.84 25.82
N ASP A 368 -12.11 -23.67 26.02
CA ASP A 368 -12.91 -22.85 25.10
C ASP A 368 -12.53 -21.36 25.21
N GLU A 369 -12.21 -20.89 26.43
CA GLU A 369 -11.71 -19.53 26.67
C GLU A 369 -10.30 -19.34 26.07
N ILE A 370 -9.44 -20.37 26.13
CA ILE A 370 -8.11 -20.35 25.50
C ILE A 370 -8.25 -20.24 23.99
N LEU A 371 -9.12 -21.04 23.37
CA LEU A 371 -9.32 -21.03 21.93
C LEU A 371 -9.94 -19.72 21.44
N GLU A 372 -10.90 -19.15 22.18
CA GLU A 372 -11.47 -17.84 21.89
C GLU A 372 -10.41 -16.73 22.00
N ALA A 373 -9.56 -16.78 23.03
CA ALA A 373 -8.49 -15.80 23.22
C ALA A 373 -7.38 -15.86 22.16
N LEU A 374 -7.16 -17.04 21.55
CA LEU A 374 -6.16 -17.21 20.48
C LEU A 374 -6.69 -16.79 19.09
N ASP A 375 -8.01 -16.68 18.92
CA ASP A 375 -8.72 -16.35 17.68
C ASP A 375 -8.15 -17.07 16.43
N ASP A 376 -7.88 -18.38 16.58
CA ASP A 376 -7.25 -19.23 15.57
C ASP A 376 -8.21 -20.35 15.14
N VAL A 377 -8.88 -20.13 14.00
CA VAL A 377 -9.88 -21.06 13.46
C VAL A 377 -9.30 -22.43 13.11
N GLN A 378 -8.06 -22.49 12.60
CA GLN A 378 -7.40 -23.74 12.23
C GLN A 378 -6.92 -24.52 13.46
N LEU A 379 -6.41 -23.83 14.48
CA LEU A 379 -6.04 -24.46 15.75
C LEU A 379 -7.28 -24.99 16.48
N THR A 380 -8.35 -24.21 16.50
CA THR A 380 -9.65 -24.62 17.07
C THR A 380 -10.16 -25.89 16.39
N ALA A 381 -10.10 -25.95 15.06
CA ALA A 381 -10.45 -27.14 14.30
C ALA A 381 -9.56 -28.34 14.68
N ALA A 382 -8.24 -28.15 14.80
CA ALA A 382 -7.32 -29.21 15.18
C ALA A 382 -7.57 -29.76 16.59
N VAL A 383 -7.82 -28.90 17.58
CA VAL A 383 -8.17 -29.34 18.94
C VAL A 383 -9.47 -30.14 18.94
N ASN A 384 -10.47 -29.71 18.16
CA ASN A 384 -11.74 -30.42 18.04
C ASN A 384 -11.57 -31.79 17.36
N VAL A 385 -10.72 -31.90 16.35
CA VAL A 385 -10.44 -33.15 15.63
C VAL A 385 -9.73 -34.17 16.53
N LEU A 386 -8.73 -33.74 17.31
CA LEU A 386 -8.07 -34.62 18.28
C LEU A 386 -9.03 -35.07 19.38
N ASN A 387 -9.80 -34.15 19.95
CA ASN A 387 -10.82 -34.48 20.94
C ASN A 387 -11.83 -35.51 20.40
N ASN A 388 -12.27 -35.36 19.16
CA ASN A 388 -13.15 -36.32 18.51
C ASN A 388 -12.48 -37.70 18.34
N ARG A 389 -11.19 -37.73 17.96
CA ARG A 389 -10.39 -38.96 17.84
C ARG A 389 -10.25 -39.70 19.15
N LEU A 390 -10.07 -38.97 20.26
CA LEU A 390 -9.99 -39.53 21.60
C LEU A 390 -11.34 -40.08 22.07
N ALA A 391 -12.44 -39.41 21.75
CA ALA A 391 -13.78 -39.83 22.16
C ALA A 391 -14.33 -41.01 21.33
N THR A 392 -14.10 -41.01 20.02
CA THR A 392 -14.78 -41.92 19.07
C THR A 392 -13.87 -42.97 18.45
N GLY A 393 -12.55 -42.74 18.45
CA GLY A 393 -11.61 -43.58 17.73
C GLY A 393 -11.36 -43.17 16.28
N GLU A 394 -12.06 -42.16 15.74
CA GLU A 394 -11.94 -41.71 14.36
C GLU A 394 -11.64 -40.22 14.27
N PHE A 395 -10.94 -39.78 13.22
CA PHE A 395 -10.75 -38.36 12.97
C PHE A 395 -11.95 -37.83 12.18
N ALA A 396 -12.69 -36.86 12.73
CA ALA A 396 -13.77 -36.18 11.99
C ALA A 396 -13.19 -35.17 10.99
N PRO A 397 -13.70 -35.07 9.74
CA PRO A 397 -13.29 -34.04 8.79
C PRO A 397 -13.78 -32.65 9.23
N VAL A 398 -13.02 -31.61 8.87
CA VAL A 398 -13.30 -30.20 9.23
C VAL A 398 -13.62 -29.31 8.02
N GLY A 399 -13.36 -29.81 6.82
CA GLY A 399 -13.58 -29.10 5.56
C GLY A 399 -14.51 -29.85 4.61
N ILE A 400 -14.55 -29.41 3.35
CA ILE A 400 -15.33 -30.05 2.28
C ILE A 400 -14.72 -31.45 2.01
N GLU A 401 -15.56 -32.48 1.83
CA GLU A 401 -15.13 -33.88 1.59
C GLU A 401 -14.30 -34.07 0.30
N SER A 402 -14.27 -33.10 -0.60
CA SER A 402 -13.58 -33.23 -1.88
C SER A 402 -12.15 -32.67 -1.81
N ASN A 403 -11.18 -33.58 -1.71
CA ASN A 403 -9.84 -33.27 -2.22
C ASN A 403 -9.89 -33.44 -3.74
N GLN A 404 -10.25 -32.39 -4.49
CA GLN A 404 -9.72 -32.30 -5.85
C GLN A 404 -8.44 -31.47 -5.73
N PRO A 405 -7.29 -31.96 -6.24
CA PRO A 405 -6.06 -31.17 -6.42
C PRO A 405 -6.29 -29.78 -7.04
N ASP A 406 -7.47 -29.62 -7.65
CA ASP A 406 -8.05 -28.43 -8.24
C ASP A 406 -8.36 -27.29 -7.27
N ASP A 407 -8.68 -27.46 -5.98
CA ASP A 407 -9.10 -26.30 -5.15
C ASP A 407 -7.93 -25.38 -4.77
N ALA A 408 -6.82 -25.94 -4.26
CA ALA A 408 -5.59 -25.17 -4.01
C ALA A 408 -4.92 -24.72 -5.31
N ALA A 409 -5.00 -25.53 -6.37
CA ALA A 409 -4.55 -25.14 -7.70
C ALA A 409 -5.44 -24.05 -8.31
N PHE A 410 -6.73 -23.99 -7.96
CA PHE A 410 -7.69 -22.99 -8.42
C PHE A 410 -7.48 -21.66 -7.70
N GLU A 411 -7.29 -21.66 -6.38
CA GLU A 411 -6.87 -20.46 -5.65
C GLU A 411 -5.56 -19.90 -6.22
N GLU A 412 -4.59 -20.77 -6.48
CA GLU A 412 -3.34 -20.37 -7.12
C GLU A 412 -3.55 -19.88 -8.57
N LEU A 413 -4.38 -20.55 -9.36
CA LEU A 413 -4.68 -20.16 -10.73
C LEU A 413 -5.33 -18.78 -10.76
N VAL A 414 -6.25 -18.48 -9.84
CA VAL A 414 -6.86 -17.17 -9.69
C VAL A 414 -5.81 -16.12 -9.33
N ALA A 415 -4.91 -16.41 -8.38
CA ALA A 415 -3.82 -15.51 -8.01
C ALA A 415 -2.85 -15.26 -9.18
N LEU A 416 -2.45 -16.30 -9.90
CA LEU A 416 -1.55 -16.22 -11.05
C LEU A 416 -2.20 -15.50 -12.24
N ARG A 417 -3.50 -15.71 -12.50
CA ARG A 417 -4.25 -14.97 -13.52
C ARG A 417 -4.29 -13.48 -13.22
N LEU A 418 -4.55 -13.11 -11.96
CA LEU A 418 -4.52 -11.71 -11.54
C LEU A 418 -3.13 -11.10 -11.67
N GLN A 419 -2.08 -11.88 -11.39
CA GLN A 419 -0.69 -11.46 -11.59
C GLN A 419 -0.32 -11.33 -13.09
N GLU A 420 -0.73 -12.29 -13.92
CA GLU A 420 -0.58 -12.27 -15.37
C GLU A 420 -1.22 -11.02 -15.97
N GLU A 421 -2.48 -10.73 -15.61
CA GLU A 421 -3.17 -9.51 -16.05
C GLU A 421 -2.43 -8.25 -15.62
N ARG A 422 -1.87 -8.23 -14.40
CA ARG A 422 -1.07 -7.10 -13.91
C ARG A 422 0.22 -6.92 -14.72
N ILE A 423 0.92 -8.00 -15.04
CA ILE A 423 2.17 -7.98 -15.81
C ILE A 423 1.88 -7.60 -17.27
N LEU A 424 0.84 -8.15 -17.90
CA LEU A 424 0.45 -7.80 -19.27
C LEU A 424 0.16 -6.29 -19.40
N ARG A 425 -0.55 -5.70 -18.42
CA ARG A 425 -0.75 -4.24 -18.38
C ARG A 425 0.56 -3.46 -18.20
N GLN A 426 1.51 -3.99 -17.42
CA GLN A 426 2.84 -3.39 -17.29
C GLN A 426 3.65 -3.49 -18.60
N LEU A 427 3.60 -4.63 -19.28
CA LEU A 427 4.26 -4.87 -20.55
C LEU A 427 3.70 -3.95 -21.64
N GLU A 428 2.38 -3.80 -21.70
CA GLU A 428 1.73 -2.87 -22.63
C GLU A 428 2.17 -1.41 -22.38
N ARG A 429 2.28 -1.01 -21.10
CA ARG A 429 2.81 0.31 -20.73
C ARG A 429 4.28 0.50 -21.15
N ILE A 430 5.09 -0.55 -21.03
CA ILE A 430 6.47 -0.55 -21.50
C ILE A 430 6.51 -0.43 -23.02
N ASN A 431 5.74 -1.23 -23.75
CA ASN A 431 5.68 -1.20 -25.21
C ASN A 431 5.22 0.16 -25.76
N ARG A 432 4.23 0.81 -25.13
CA ARG A 432 3.84 2.18 -25.49
C ARG A 432 4.98 3.18 -25.28
N ARG A 433 5.77 3.03 -24.20
CA ARG A 433 6.98 3.85 -24.00
C ARG A 433 8.08 3.53 -25.00
N VAL A 434 8.28 2.26 -25.38
CA VAL A 434 9.23 1.87 -26.42
C VAL A 434 8.83 2.51 -27.74
N THR A 435 7.57 2.38 -28.15
CA THR A 435 7.03 2.97 -29.39
C THR A 435 7.17 4.49 -29.39
N ALA A 436 6.86 5.17 -28.28
CA ALA A 436 7.01 6.62 -28.14
C ALA A 436 8.47 7.10 -28.11
N ILE A 437 9.41 6.23 -27.74
CA ILE A 437 10.85 6.53 -27.80
C ILE A 437 11.39 6.22 -29.19
N GLU A 438 10.97 5.13 -29.82
CA GLU A 438 11.28 4.78 -31.21
C GLU A 438 10.80 5.87 -32.17
N SER A 439 9.63 6.49 -31.93
CA SER A 439 9.15 7.64 -32.72
C SER A 439 10.00 8.91 -32.54
N VAL A 440 10.89 8.96 -31.55
CA VAL A 440 11.86 10.06 -31.31
C VAL A 440 13.25 9.67 -31.85
N VAL A 441 13.51 8.38 -32.08
CA VAL A 441 14.75 7.85 -32.66
C VAL A 441 14.55 7.71 -34.18
N ASN A 442 14.99 8.70 -34.95
CA ASN A 442 14.87 8.71 -36.42
C ASN A 442 15.42 7.43 -37.08
N SER A 443 14.53 6.57 -37.57
CA SER A 443 14.78 5.65 -38.67
C SER A 443 13.92 6.06 -39.88
N ASP A 444 14.56 6.46 -40.98
CA ASP A 444 13.97 7.16 -42.15
C ASP A 444 13.17 6.24 -43.12
N GLU A 445 12.15 5.51 -42.68
CA GLU A 445 11.19 4.87 -43.61
C GLU A 445 9.75 5.05 -43.13
N ASP A 446 9.07 6.12 -43.58
CA ASP A 446 7.61 6.26 -43.43
C ASP A 446 6.88 5.56 -44.60
N PRO A 447 5.93 4.66 -44.33
CA PRO A 447 5.09 4.05 -45.37
C PRO A 447 4.01 5.02 -45.90
N LEU A 448 3.55 4.76 -47.13
CA LEU A 448 2.60 5.59 -47.86
C LEU A 448 1.15 5.28 -47.40
N ASP A 449 0.46 6.28 -46.86
CA ASP A 449 -0.89 6.16 -46.28
C ASP A 449 -1.97 6.78 -47.20
N LEU A 450 -3.10 6.09 -47.39
CA LEU A 450 -4.21 6.48 -48.30
C LEU A 450 -5.33 7.23 -47.56
N TRP A 451 -5.45 7.09 -46.25
CA TRP A 451 -6.26 7.86 -45.33
C TRP A 451 -5.74 7.57 -43.91
N ASP A 452 -6.04 8.43 -42.94
CA ASP A 452 -5.44 8.26 -41.61
C ASP A 452 -5.83 6.92 -40.93
N ASP A 453 -4.89 6.29 -40.22
CA ASP A 453 -4.99 4.97 -39.54
C ASP A 453 -6.23 4.81 -38.60
N ASP A 454 -6.87 5.92 -38.22
CA ASP A 454 -8.04 6.02 -37.36
C ASP A 454 -9.39 6.09 -38.13
N ARG A 455 -9.39 6.07 -39.47
CA ARG A 455 -10.60 6.06 -40.29
C ARG A 455 -11.24 4.65 -40.36
N GLN A 456 -12.33 4.43 -39.61
CA GLN A 456 -13.09 3.17 -39.64
C GLN A 456 -13.88 2.99 -40.94
N VAL A 457 -13.35 2.14 -41.82
CA VAL A 457 -13.98 1.73 -43.09
C VAL A 457 -14.77 0.41 -42.98
N ALA A 458 -14.71 -0.26 -41.83
CA ALA A 458 -15.47 -1.46 -41.51
C ALA A 458 -16.99 -1.19 -41.50
N GLY A 459 -17.77 -2.04 -42.16
CA GLY A 459 -19.20 -1.90 -42.40
C GLY A 459 -19.55 -1.10 -43.67
N GLY A 460 -18.57 -0.53 -44.38
CA GLY A 460 -18.79 0.21 -45.62
C GLY A 460 -19.01 -0.69 -46.84
N GLN A 461 -19.42 -0.11 -47.98
CA GLN A 461 -19.55 -0.82 -49.27
C GLN A 461 -18.58 -0.27 -50.32
N LEU A 462 -17.80 -1.16 -50.94
CA LEU A 462 -16.91 -0.89 -52.07
C LEU A 462 -17.62 -1.20 -53.41
N ILE A 463 -17.83 -0.18 -54.24
CA ILE A 463 -18.54 -0.30 -55.52
C ILE A 463 -17.53 -0.29 -56.68
N VAL A 464 -17.52 -1.35 -57.50
CA VAL A 464 -16.64 -1.48 -58.67
C VAL A 464 -17.44 -1.31 -59.95
N LYS A 465 -17.00 -0.42 -60.84
CA LYS A 465 -17.63 -0.13 -62.14
C LYS A 465 -16.64 -0.32 -63.28
N ASP A 466 -17.13 -0.64 -64.47
CA ASP A 466 -16.32 -0.72 -65.68
C ASP A 466 -16.01 0.69 -66.23
N ALA A 467 -15.19 0.75 -67.30
CA ALA A 467 -14.76 2.01 -67.90
C ALA A 467 -15.93 2.83 -68.47
N GLU A 468 -17.04 2.17 -68.81
CA GLU A 468 -18.28 2.77 -69.30
C GLU A 468 -19.24 3.16 -68.17
N GLY A 469 -18.87 2.90 -66.91
CA GLY A 469 -19.60 3.30 -65.70
C GLY A 469 -20.72 2.35 -65.28
N ASN A 470 -20.79 1.16 -65.89
CA ASN A 470 -21.74 0.13 -65.50
C ASN A 470 -21.25 -0.58 -64.24
N LEU A 471 -22.21 -0.92 -63.37
CA LEU A 471 -21.91 -1.62 -62.12
C LEU A 471 -21.40 -3.03 -62.42
N VAL A 472 -20.18 -3.33 -61.97
CA VAL A 472 -19.55 -4.65 -62.07
C VAL A 472 -19.86 -5.45 -60.80
N THR A 473 -19.63 -4.87 -59.62
CA THR A 473 -19.94 -5.53 -58.34
C THR A 473 -19.96 -4.55 -57.16
N THR A 474 -20.49 -5.00 -56.02
CA THR A 474 -20.45 -4.28 -54.73
C THR A 474 -20.01 -5.24 -53.63
N LEU A 475 -19.05 -4.83 -52.82
CA LEU A 475 -18.41 -5.64 -51.77
C LEU A 475 -18.57 -4.97 -50.40
N GLU A 476 -18.75 -5.74 -49.34
CA GLU A 476 -18.85 -5.21 -47.96
C GLU A 476 -17.48 -5.26 -47.29
N ILE A 477 -17.09 -4.15 -46.66
CA ILE A 477 -15.81 -4.01 -45.98
C ILE A 477 -16.00 -4.54 -44.56
N THR A 478 -15.42 -5.68 -44.23
CA THR A 478 -15.74 -6.40 -42.98
C THR A 478 -14.83 -6.04 -41.81
N GLY A 479 -13.93 -5.08 -41.98
CA GLY A 479 -12.94 -4.68 -40.98
C GLY A 479 -12.14 -3.45 -41.41
N PRO A 480 -11.37 -2.84 -40.49
CA PRO A 480 -10.69 -1.56 -40.75
C PRO A 480 -9.44 -1.67 -41.64
N ASN A 481 -9.05 -2.88 -42.06
CA ASN A 481 -7.80 -3.14 -42.77
C ASN A 481 -7.83 -2.86 -44.29
N LEU A 482 -8.86 -2.16 -44.81
CA LEU A 482 -9.04 -1.96 -46.26
C LEU A 482 -7.90 -1.17 -46.90
N GLU A 483 -7.36 -0.20 -46.18
CA GLU A 483 -6.20 0.63 -46.56
C GLU A 483 -5.02 -0.24 -46.95
N ARG A 484 -4.71 -1.17 -46.05
CA ARG A 484 -3.67 -2.17 -46.18
C ARG A 484 -3.87 -3.09 -47.40
N TRP A 485 -5.08 -3.17 -47.96
CA TRP A 485 -5.38 -3.90 -49.20
C TRP A 485 -5.26 -3.03 -50.47
N LEU A 486 -5.38 -1.72 -50.36
CA LEU A 486 -5.36 -0.78 -51.50
C LEU A 486 -3.99 -0.11 -51.74
N ILE A 487 -3.08 -0.12 -50.77
CA ILE A 487 -1.71 0.45 -50.90
C ILE A 487 -0.93 -0.15 -52.08
N ASP A 488 -1.25 -1.39 -52.50
CA ASP A 488 -0.65 -2.05 -53.68
C ASP A 488 -1.50 -1.95 -54.98
N ALA A 489 -2.57 -1.15 -54.97
CA ALA A 489 -3.50 -0.95 -56.10
C ALA A 489 -3.44 0.49 -56.66
N ASP A 490 -3.68 0.68 -57.97
CA ASP A 490 -3.54 1.99 -58.64
C ASP A 490 -4.71 3.00 -58.31
N VAL A 491 -4.65 3.85 -57.24
CA VAL A 491 -5.74 4.80 -56.75
C VAL A 491 -5.32 6.24 -56.23
N LYS A 492 -6.24 7.24 -55.93
CA LYS A 492 -5.99 8.70 -55.49
C LYS A 492 -7.16 9.51 -54.74
N ILE A 493 -6.92 10.58 -53.88
CA ILE A 493 -7.82 11.27 -52.81
C ILE A 493 -8.20 12.82 -52.95
N LEU A 494 -9.22 13.41 -52.22
CA LEU A 494 -9.75 14.86 -52.07
C LEU A 494 -10.46 15.26 -50.65
N ASP A 495 -10.54 16.54 -50.11
CA ASP A 495 -10.80 17.01 -48.63
C ASP A 495 -11.97 18.05 -48.19
N ASN A 496 -12.31 18.27 -46.83
CA ASN A 496 -13.00 19.48 -46.12
C ASN A 496 -13.34 19.53 -44.52
N ASP A 497 -13.71 20.73 -43.92
CA ASP A 497 -13.76 21.37 -42.49
C ASP A 497 -15.00 21.39 -41.45
N ASP A 498 -14.78 21.93 -40.18
CA ASP A 498 -15.59 22.71 -39.11
C ASP A 498 -16.49 22.13 -37.93
N ILE A 499 -16.44 22.69 -36.67
CA ILE A 499 -17.41 22.51 -35.50
C ILE A 499 -17.58 23.77 -34.54
N GLU A 500 -18.84 24.08 -34.12
CA GLU A 500 -19.33 25.04 -33.07
C GLU A 500 -19.88 24.32 -31.79
N GLY A 501 -19.98 24.98 -30.61
CA GLY A 501 -20.32 24.37 -29.28
C GLY A 501 -21.65 24.81 -28.59
N ASP A 502 -22.15 23.97 -27.66
CA ASP A 502 -23.43 24.07 -26.92
C ASP A 502 -23.22 24.02 -25.37
N SER A 503 -24.15 24.54 -24.54
CA SER A 503 -24.00 24.67 -23.06
C SER A 503 -24.23 23.38 -22.24
N THR A 504 -23.47 23.16 -21.15
CA THR A 504 -23.58 21.97 -20.27
C THR A 504 -24.72 22.08 -19.23
N ILE A 505 -25.70 21.17 -19.29
CA ILE A 505 -26.86 21.11 -18.38
C ILE A 505 -26.70 19.98 -17.36
N VAL A 506 -26.83 20.26 -16.05
CA VAL A 506 -26.75 19.22 -15.00
C VAL A 506 -28.10 18.52 -14.82
N ARG A 507 -28.16 17.20 -15.10
CA ARG A 507 -29.37 16.37 -14.89
C ARG A 507 -29.57 15.90 -13.45
N SER A 508 -28.48 15.59 -12.75
CA SER A 508 -28.48 15.08 -11.37
C SER A 508 -27.14 15.38 -10.69
N SER A 509 -27.15 15.61 -9.38
CA SER A 509 -25.96 15.87 -8.58
C SER A 509 -26.18 15.45 -7.13
N VAL A 510 -25.86 14.18 -6.83
CA VAL A 510 -26.00 13.60 -5.48
C VAL A 510 -24.66 13.68 -4.75
N VAL A 511 -24.69 14.14 -3.49
CA VAL A 511 -23.50 14.27 -2.64
C VAL A 511 -23.75 13.61 -1.28
N ALA A 512 -22.92 12.64 -0.92
CA ALA A 512 -22.87 12.07 0.43
C ALA A 512 -21.69 12.68 1.21
N SER A 513 -21.97 13.71 2.01
CA SER A 513 -20.94 14.40 2.80
C SER A 513 -20.51 13.58 4.02
N GLN A 514 -19.21 13.57 4.31
CA GLN A 514 -18.60 12.89 5.47
C GLN A 514 -18.24 13.86 6.60
N THR A 515 -18.63 15.13 6.50
CA THR A 515 -18.21 16.19 7.43
C THR A 515 -18.52 15.87 8.89
N GLU A 516 -19.71 15.31 9.18
CA GLU A 516 -20.13 14.99 10.55
C GLU A 516 -19.26 13.90 11.19
N THR A 517 -18.87 12.88 10.40
CA THR A 517 -18.01 11.78 10.88
C THR A 517 -16.59 12.25 11.18
N HIS A 518 -16.04 13.15 10.35
CA HIS A 518 -14.68 13.67 10.53
C HIS A 518 -14.60 14.81 11.55
N ALA A 519 -15.73 15.41 11.93
CA ALA A 519 -15.78 16.50 12.92
C ALA A 519 -15.24 16.07 14.29
N GLU A 520 -15.46 14.82 14.71
CA GLU A 520 -14.94 14.27 15.98
C GLU A 520 -13.41 14.27 16.03
N TYR A 521 -12.75 14.09 14.88
CA TYR A 521 -11.29 14.00 14.77
C TYR A 521 -10.63 15.35 14.46
N GLY A 522 -11.42 16.41 14.25
CA GLY A 522 -10.91 17.74 13.89
C GLY A 522 -10.26 17.82 12.50
N GLY A 523 -10.51 16.85 11.63
CA GLY A 523 -9.95 16.75 10.28
C GLY A 523 -10.27 15.42 9.60
N VAL A 524 -10.01 15.34 8.30
CA VAL A 524 -10.31 14.13 7.51
C VAL A 524 -9.34 13.00 7.85
N VAL A 525 -9.86 11.87 8.32
CA VAL A 525 -9.08 10.65 8.58
C VAL A 525 -9.06 9.77 7.31
N PRO A 526 -7.89 9.52 6.68
CA PRO A 526 -7.84 8.89 5.35
C PRO A 526 -8.49 7.51 5.24
N GLU A 527 -8.29 6.65 6.25
CA GLU A 527 -8.86 5.29 6.27
C GLU A 527 -10.39 5.32 6.40
N ILE A 528 -10.91 6.14 7.32
CA ILE A 528 -12.36 6.33 7.51
C ILE A 528 -12.98 6.89 6.23
N ALA A 529 -12.34 7.87 5.60
CA ALA A 529 -12.82 8.46 4.36
C ALA A 529 -12.94 7.41 3.25
N SER A 530 -11.91 6.56 3.10
CA SER A 530 -11.87 5.51 2.09
C SER A 530 -13.00 4.48 2.27
N ARG A 531 -13.22 4.00 3.50
CA ARG A 531 -14.32 3.07 3.82
C ARG A 531 -15.70 3.68 3.60
N LEU A 532 -15.87 4.96 3.95
CA LEU A 532 -17.14 5.66 3.71
C LEU A 532 -17.38 5.85 2.21
N HIS A 533 -16.35 6.04 1.38
CA HIS A 533 -16.54 6.01 -0.07
C HIS A 533 -16.99 4.63 -0.55
N GLU A 534 -16.38 3.55 -0.06
CA GLU A 534 -16.74 2.17 -0.43
C GLU A 534 -18.20 1.87 -0.10
N ILE A 535 -18.67 2.28 1.08
CA ILE A 535 -20.07 2.11 1.51
C ILE A 535 -21.04 2.93 0.64
N ASN A 536 -20.67 4.17 0.30
CA ASN A 536 -21.61 5.13 -0.30
C ASN A 536 -21.58 5.18 -1.84
N ILE A 537 -20.55 4.66 -2.50
CA ILE A 537 -20.38 4.84 -3.96
C ILE A 537 -21.55 4.25 -4.77
N LEU A 538 -22.01 3.05 -4.44
CA LEU A 538 -23.14 2.41 -5.13
C LEU A 538 -24.49 3.06 -4.79
N PRO A 539 -24.83 3.34 -3.51
CA PRO A 539 -26.04 4.10 -3.17
C PRO A 539 -26.14 5.46 -3.86
N VAL A 540 -25.04 6.23 -3.87
CA VAL A 540 -25.00 7.56 -4.51
C VAL A 540 -25.17 7.45 -6.01
N LEU A 541 -24.50 6.50 -6.67
CA LEU A 541 -24.65 6.27 -8.10
C LEU A 541 -26.11 5.93 -8.46
N LYS A 542 -26.72 5.00 -7.71
CA LYS A 542 -28.11 4.59 -7.96
C LYS A 542 -29.07 5.76 -7.80
N GLN A 543 -28.94 6.53 -6.71
CA GLN A 543 -29.75 7.72 -6.48
C GLN A 543 -29.54 8.75 -7.62
N ALA A 544 -28.31 8.94 -8.09
CA ALA A 544 -28.02 9.90 -9.15
C ALA A 544 -28.69 9.53 -10.47
N ILE A 545 -28.68 8.24 -10.84
CA ILE A 545 -29.36 7.71 -12.04
C ILE A 545 -30.88 7.84 -11.90
N ASP A 546 -31.43 7.48 -10.73
CA ASP A 546 -32.86 7.59 -10.45
C ASP A 546 -33.35 9.05 -10.53
N GLU A 547 -32.59 10.01 -9.96
CA GLU A 547 -32.90 11.45 -10.01
C GLU A 547 -32.76 12.05 -11.42
N ALA A 548 -31.79 11.57 -12.21
CA ALA A 548 -31.61 12.00 -13.60
C ALA A 548 -32.74 11.50 -14.52
N GLY A 549 -33.43 10.43 -14.13
CA GLY A 549 -34.49 9.81 -14.93
C GLY A 549 -33.98 9.19 -16.23
N VAL A 550 -32.73 8.70 -16.23
CA VAL A 550 -32.08 8.05 -17.38
C VAL A 550 -31.75 6.60 -17.06
N GLU A 551 -31.75 5.74 -18.07
CA GLU A 551 -31.20 4.38 -17.97
C GLU A 551 -29.67 4.41 -18.11
N LEU A 552 -28.97 3.49 -17.43
CA LEU A 552 -27.50 3.37 -17.47
C LEU A 552 -26.95 3.25 -18.90
N GLU A 553 -27.72 2.63 -19.81
CA GLU A 553 -27.34 2.43 -21.21
C GLU A 553 -27.26 3.74 -22.02
N HIS A 554 -28.00 4.77 -21.59
CA HIS A 554 -28.02 6.09 -22.22
C HIS A 554 -26.85 6.99 -21.78
N ILE A 555 -25.93 6.49 -20.95
CA ILE A 555 -24.71 7.21 -20.60
C ILE A 555 -23.72 7.10 -21.76
N ASP A 556 -23.21 8.23 -22.24
CA ASP A 556 -22.27 8.28 -23.36
C ASP A 556 -20.81 8.07 -22.93
N ALA A 557 -20.42 8.59 -21.76
CA ALA A 557 -19.08 8.47 -21.20
C ALA A 557 -19.12 8.48 -19.66
N ILE A 558 -18.10 7.90 -19.02
CA ILE A 558 -17.94 7.83 -17.57
C ILE A 558 -16.71 8.63 -17.16
N THR A 559 -16.93 9.66 -16.36
CA THR A 559 -15.89 10.59 -15.92
C THR A 559 -15.55 10.35 -14.45
N VAL A 560 -14.28 10.38 -14.07
CA VAL A 560 -13.85 10.18 -12.69
C VAL A 560 -12.72 11.11 -12.29
N GLY A 561 -12.82 11.73 -11.11
CA GLY A 561 -11.71 12.46 -10.52
C GLY A 561 -10.62 11.49 -10.08
N HIS A 562 -9.49 11.46 -10.78
CA HIS A 562 -8.42 10.49 -10.52
C HIS A 562 -7.20 11.13 -9.84
N ARG A 563 -7.12 12.46 -9.78
CA ARG A 563 -6.04 13.24 -9.17
C ARG A 563 -6.46 14.69 -8.94
N PRO A 564 -5.79 15.43 -8.05
CA PRO A 564 -5.12 14.96 -6.85
C PRO A 564 -6.15 14.58 -5.76
N GLY A 565 -5.72 13.92 -4.69
CA GLY A 565 -6.62 13.53 -3.59
C GLY A 565 -6.10 12.40 -2.71
N LEU A 566 -6.89 12.00 -1.71
CA LEU A 566 -6.57 10.87 -0.85
C LEU A 566 -6.60 9.58 -1.67
N VAL A 567 -5.47 8.86 -1.72
CA VAL A 567 -5.30 7.70 -2.61
C VAL A 567 -6.36 6.63 -2.40
N GLY A 568 -6.76 6.34 -1.15
CA GLY A 568 -7.79 5.35 -0.86
C GLY A 568 -9.17 5.76 -1.39
N SER A 569 -9.60 7.00 -1.15
CA SER A 569 -10.84 7.56 -1.70
C SER A 569 -10.85 7.55 -3.24
N LEU A 570 -9.73 7.97 -3.86
CA LEU A 570 -9.58 7.98 -5.32
C LEU A 570 -9.68 6.58 -5.91
N LEU A 571 -9.07 5.58 -5.27
CA LEU A 571 -9.10 4.19 -5.73
C LEU A 571 -10.52 3.63 -5.73
N VAL A 572 -11.36 3.95 -4.74
CA VAL A 572 -12.76 3.51 -4.72
C VAL A 572 -13.53 4.08 -5.91
N GLY A 573 -13.48 5.41 -6.10
CA GLY A 573 -14.18 6.07 -7.20
C GLY A 573 -13.69 5.59 -8.58
N LEU A 574 -12.38 5.47 -8.74
CA LEU A 574 -11.75 4.99 -9.97
C LEU A 574 -12.10 3.52 -10.26
N SER A 575 -12.15 2.67 -9.25
CA SER A 575 -12.54 1.26 -9.42
C SER A 575 -14.01 1.13 -9.84
N ALA A 576 -14.90 1.92 -9.23
CA ALA A 576 -16.30 1.96 -9.63
C ALA A 576 -16.48 2.48 -11.07
N ALA A 577 -15.78 3.56 -11.43
CA ALA A 577 -15.82 4.11 -12.79
C ALA A 577 -15.30 3.13 -13.84
N LYS A 578 -14.19 2.44 -13.56
CA LYS A 578 -13.65 1.38 -14.42
C LYS A 578 -14.61 0.21 -14.58
N ALA A 579 -15.25 -0.24 -13.50
CA ALA A 579 -16.23 -1.31 -13.54
C ALA A 579 -17.48 -0.92 -14.37
N LEU A 580 -17.96 0.31 -14.23
CA LEU A 580 -19.06 0.85 -15.04
C LEU A 580 -18.67 0.97 -16.52
N SER A 581 -17.47 1.50 -16.80
CA SER A 581 -16.96 1.66 -18.16
C SER A 581 -16.81 0.32 -18.86
N TRP A 582 -16.25 -0.66 -18.16
CA TRP A 582 -16.11 -2.01 -18.67
C TRP A 582 -17.46 -2.71 -18.87
N SER A 583 -18.38 -2.62 -17.90
CA SER A 583 -19.68 -3.31 -17.99
C SER A 583 -20.63 -2.69 -19.03
N LEU A 584 -20.61 -1.38 -19.21
CA LEU A 584 -21.45 -0.67 -20.18
C LEU A 584 -20.78 -0.48 -21.55
N ASN A 585 -19.50 -0.86 -21.67
CA ASN A 585 -18.66 -0.59 -22.82
C ASN A 585 -18.69 0.89 -23.25
N LYS A 586 -18.50 1.79 -22.27
CA LYS A 586 -18.50 3.25 -22.46
C LYS A 586 -17.11 3.84 -22.16
N PRO A 587 -16.70 4.90 -22.87
CA PRO A 587 -15.43 5.60 -22.63
C PRO A 587 -15.24 5.99 -21.16
N LEU A 588 -14.02 5.82 -20.65
CA LEU A 588 -13.60 6.28 -19.33
C LEU A 588 -12.80 7.56 -19.49
N ILE A 589 -13.01 8.56 -18.63
CA ILE A 589 -12.30 9.84 -18.68
C ILE A 589 -11.82 10.21 -17.29
N GLY A 590 -10.51 10.28 -17.14
CA GLY A 590 -9.81 10.75 -15.96
C GLY A 590 -9.76 12.27 -15.95
N VAL A 591 -10.36 12.85 -14.91
CA VAL A 591 -10.41 14.30 -14.73
C VAL A 591 -9.48 14.72 -13.58
N ASP A 592 -8.76 15.81 -13.80
CA ASP A 592 -8.04 16.50 -12.73
C ASP A 592 -9.03 17.30 -11.87
N HIS A 593 -9.17 16.90 -10.62
CA HIS A 593 -10.06 17.48 -9.63
C HIS A 593 -9.81 18.99 -9.41
N VAL A 594 -8.55 19.45 -9.46
CA VAL A 594 -8.23 20.88 -9.30
C VAL A 594 -8.69 21.65 -10.53
N HIS A 595 -8.50 21.10 -11.73
CA HIS A 595 -8.99 21.73 -12.96
C HIS A 595 -10.53 21.72 -13.04
N ALA A 596 -11.18 20.67 -12.54
CA ALA A 596 -12.64 20.57 -12.53
C ALA A 596 -13.29 21.71 -11.73
N HIS A 597 -12.65 22.17 -10.64
CA HIS A 597 -13.12 23.34 -9.90
C HIS A 597 -13.21 24.62 -10.76
N LEU A 598 -12.36 24.78 -11.78
CA LEU A 598 -12.44 25.92 -12.72
C LEU A 598 -13.62 25.82 -13.69
N TYR A 599 -14.23 24.64 -13.80
CA TYR A 599 -15.41 24.42 -14.63
C TYR A 599 -16.74 24.51 -13.86
N ALA A 600 -16.69 24.46 -12.52
CA ALA A 600 -17.87 24.64 -11.69
C ALA A 600 -18.67 25.93 -11.98
N PRO A 601 -18.06 27.09 -12.33
CA PRO A 601 -18.80 28.29 -12.74
C PRO A 601 -19.71 28.11 -13.95
N PHE A 602 -19.44 27.14 -14.82
CA PHE A 602 -20.15 26.99 -16.11
C PHE A 602 -21.35 26.05 -16.01
N LEU A 603 -21.51 25.36 -14.87
CA LEU A 603 -22.64 24.48 -14.61
C LEU A 603 -23.93 25.30 -14.54
N ASP A 604 -24.87 25.00 -15.43
CA ASP A 604 -26.16 25.70 -15.58
C ASP A 604 -26.04 27.21 -15.92
N ALA A 605 -24.86 27.67 -16.33
CA ALA A 605 -24.62 29.07 -16.70
C ALA A 605 -24.96 29.34 -18.16
N GLN A 606 -25.57 30.50 -18.43
CA GLN A 606 -25.87 30.95 -19.79
C GLN A 606 -24.70 31.71 -20.45
N ASP A 607 -23.77 32.22 -19.64
CA ASP A 607 -22.67 33.06 -20.10
C ASP A 607 -21.39 32.23 -20.26
N VAL A 608 -20.89 32.15 -21.50
CA VAL A 608 -19.66 31.44 -21.84
C VAL A 608 -18.45 32.34 -21.53
N PRO A 609 -17.41 31.84 -20.86
CA PRO A 609 -16.20 32.61 -20.62
C PRO A 609 -15.47 32.91 -21.93
N THR A 610 -14.89 34.10 -22.04
CA THR A 610 -13.94 34.40 -23.11
C THR A 610 -12.54 34.00 -22.69
N PHE A 611 -11.87 33.24 -23.53
CA PHE A 611 -10.46 32.86 -23.37
C PHE A 611 -9.56 33.82 -24.16
N PRO A 612 -8.34 34.13 -23.67
CA PRO A 612 -7.71 33.56 -22.49
C PRO A 612 -8.23 34.16 -21.16
N ALA A 613 -8.22 33.35 -20.10
CA ALA A 613 -8.79 33.67 -18.80
C ALA A 613 -7.82 33.37 -17.64
N LEU A 614 -7.95 34.11 -16.53
CA LEU A 614 -7.27 33.85 -15.27
C LEU A 614 -8.08 32.88 -14.41
N GLY A 615 -7.59 31.65 -14.24
CA GLY A 615 -8.17 30.66 -13.33
C GLY A 615 -7.59 30.77 -11.92
N LEU A 616 -8.44 30.81 -10.89
CA LEU A 616 -8.05 30.73 -9.49
C LEU A 616 -8.78 29.58 -8.80
N VAL A 617 -8.04 28.58 -8.33
CA VAL A 617 -8.60 27.49 -7.52
C VAL A 617 -8.25 27.71 -6.07
N ILE A 618 -9.26 27.82 -5.21
CA ILE A 618 -9.14 28.05 -3.77
C ILE A 618 -10.02 27.07 -3.00
N SER A 619 -9.44 25.93 -2.61
CA SER A 619 -10.12 24.85 -1.89
C SER A 619 -9.49 24.60 -0.50
N GLY A 620 -9.91 23.54 0.18
CA GLY A 620 -9.31 23.08 1.43
C GLY A 620 -7.82 22.84 1.29
N GLY A 621 -7.41 22.07 0.27
CA GLY A 621 -6.02 21.65 0.05
C GLY A 621 -5.28 22.34 -1.10
N HIS A 622 -5.94 23.22 -1.85
CA HIS A 622 -5.31 23.88 -3.01
C HIS A 622 -5.52 25.39 -3.00
N THR A 623 -4.46 26.12 -3.37
CA THR A 623 -4.53 27.54 -3.72
C THR A 623 -3.60 27.76 -4.89
N SER A 624 -4.15 27.97 -6.08
CA SER A 624 -3.38 27.98 -7.32
C SER A 624 -3.97 28.91 -8.36
N LEU A 625 -3.09 29.60 -9.09
CA LEU A 625 -3.39 30.48 -10.22
C LEU A 625 -3.00 29.80 -11.53
N TYR A 626 -3.86 29.92 -12.53
CA TYR A 626 -3.70 29.35 -13.86
C TYR A 626 -4.00 30.39 -14.93
N ARG A 627 -3.27 30.33 -16.03
CA ARG A 627 -3.66 30.93 -17.31
C ARG A 627 -4.38 29.85 -18.11
N MET A 628 -5.61 30.13 -18.51
CA MET A 628 -6.44 29.25 -19.32
C MET A 628 -6.49 29.83 -20.74
N ASP A 629 -5.78 29.22 -21.69
CA ASP A 629 -5.82 29.67 -23.10
C ASP A 629 -7.02 29.08 -23.86
N SER A 630 -7.54 27.96 -23.38
CA SER A 630 -8.76 27.31 -23.86
C SER A 630 -9.35 26.48 -22.70
N PRO A 631 -10.56 25.90 -22.86
CA PRO A 631 -11.15 25.05 -21.83
C PRO A 631 -10.18 23.94 -21.36
N THR A 632 -9.44 23.29 -22.27
CA THR A 632 -8.58 22.14 -21.93
C THR A 632 -7.10 22.50 -21.78
N LYS A 633 -6.69 23.73 -22.13
CA LYS A 633 -5.29 24.17 -22.07
C LYS A 633 -5.05 25.14 -20.93
N LEU A 634 -4.51 24.61 -19.82
CA LEU A 634 -4.19 25.35 -18.60
C LEU A 634 -2.67 25.38 -18.36
N THR A 635 -2.14 26.55 -18.00
CA THR A 635 -0.76 26.74 -17.58
C THR A 635 -0.73 27.31 -16.17
N ARG A 636 -0.09 26.62 -15.22
CA ARG A 636 -0.01 27.10 -13.83
C ARG A 636 0.92 28.32 -13.73
N LEU A 637 0.41 29.42 -13.17
CA LEU A 637 1.13 30.67 -12.96
C LEU A 637 1.76 30.77 -11.56
N GLY A 638 1.12 30.18 -10.56
CA GLY A 638 1.61 30.18 -9.18
C GLY A 638 0.76 29.28 -8.28
N ALA A 639 1.33 28.84 -7.16
CA ALA A 639 0.64 28.00 -6.20
C ALA A 639 1.03 28.35 -4.76
N THR A 640 0.31 27.84 -3.77
CA THR A 640 0.79 27.90 -2.39
C THR A 640 2.06 27.07 -2.23
N ILE A 641 3.04 27.59 -1.49
CA ILE A 641 4.26 26.86 -1.11
C ILE A 641 4.17 26.27 0.29
N ASP A 642 3.08 26.55 1.02
CA ASP A 642 2.81 26.03 2.36
C ASP A 642 1.34 25.59 2.53
N ASP A 643 0.58 26.19 3.45
CA ASP A 643 -0.83 25.90 3.68
C ASP A 643 -1.68 26.44 2.51
N ALA A 644 -2.70 25.71 2.09
CA ALA A 644 -3.75 26.26 1.24
C ALA A 644 -4.65 27.20 2.06
N ILE A 645 -5.36 28.11 1.37
CA ILE A 645 -6.20 29.10 2.05
C ILE A 645 -7.32 28.43 2.86
N GLY A 646 -7.95 27.36 2.36
CA GLY A 646 -8.99 26.63 3.08
C GLY A 646 -8.48 25.99 4.36
N GLU A 647 -7.35 25.28 4.29
CA GLU A 647 -6.65 24.75 5.47
C GLU A 647 -6.26 25.86 6.46
N ALA A 648 -5.85 27.02 5.97
CA ALA A 648 -5.56 28.17 6.82
C ALA A 648 -6.82 28.66 7.56
N PHE A 649 -7.99 28.68 6.91
CA PHE A 649 -9.27 28.98 7.56
C PHE A 649 -9.65 27.92 8.61
N ASP A 650 -9.50 26.63 8.32
CA ASP A 650 -9.82 25.57 9.28
C ASP A 650 -8.90 25.61 10.52
N LYS A 651 -7.60 25.83 10.30
CA LYS A 651 -6.63 26.03 11.39
C LYS A 651 -6.94 27.30 12.19
N ALA A 652 -7.36 28.38 11.53
CA ALA A 652 -7.77 29.60 12.21
C ALA A 652 -9.01 29.39 13.08
N ALA A 653 -9.98 28.62 12.60
CA ALA A 653 -11.17 28.27 13.35
C ALA A 653 -10.81 27.43 14.59
N SER A 654 -9.94 26.44 14.43
CA SER A 654 -9.42 25.65 15.55
C SER A 654 -8.67 26.50 16.59
N ILE A 655 -7.88 27.49 16.17
CA ILE A 655 -7.18 28.41 17.10
C ILE A 655 -8.18 29.27 17.91
N LEU A 656 -9.32 29.60 17.30
CA LEU A 656 -10.40 30.40 17.86
C LEU A 656 -11.48 29.55 18.56
N ASP A 657 -11.25 28.26 18.74
CA ASP A 657 -12.19 27.30 19.34
C ASP A 657 -13.56 27.26 18.63
N LEU A 658 -13.56 27.37 17.30
CA LEU A 658 -14.75 27.25 16.44
C LEU A 658 -14.93 25.83 15.89
N PRO A 659 -16.16 25.41 15.55
CA PRO A 659 -16.43 24.08 14.98
C PRO A 659 -15.79 23.86 13.60
N TYR A 660 -15.52 22.59 13.27
CA TYR A 660 -15.12 22.14 11.95
C TYR A 660 -16.36 21.85 11.07
N PRO A 661 -16.41 22.24 9.78
CA PRO A 661 -15.38 22.94 9.00
C PRO A 661 -15.32 24.44 9.32
N GLY A 662 -14.12 24.98 9.42
CA GLY A 662 -13.87 26.29 10.03
C GLY A 662 -14.15 27.49 9.13
N GLY A 663 -13.94 27.35 7.81
CA GLY A 663 -14.13 28.42 6.83
C GLY A 663 -15.51 29.11 6.89
N PRO A 664 -16.63 28.37 6.79
CA PRO A 664 -17.98 28.94 6.89
C PRO A 664 -18.26 29.66 8.21
N HIS A 665 -17.71 29.15 9.33
CA HIS A 665 -17.88 29.79 10.64
C HIS A 665 -17.13 31.12 10.74
N ILE A 666 -15.90 31.18 10.22
CA ILE A 666 -15.14 32.44 10.13
C ILE A 666 -15.87 33.45 9.22
N ASP A 667 -16.38 33.02 8.07
CA ASP A 667 -17.11 33.90 7.16
C ASP A 667 -18.38 34.47 7.80
N LYS A 668 -19.15 33.63 8.50
CA LYS A 668 -20.34 34.05 9.23
C LYS A 668 -20.05 35.07 10.34
N LEU A 669 -18.96 34.88 11.09
CA LEU A 669 -18.54 35.85 12.11
C LEU A 669 -18.04 37.15 11.49
N ALA A 670 -17.35 37.08 10.34
CA ALA A 670 -16.84 38.26 9.65
C ALA A 670 -17.95 39.10 8.98
N GLN A 671 -19.11 38.50 8.69
CA GLN A 671 -20.29 39.19 8.14
C GLN A 671 -21.10 39.96 9.19
N ASP A 672 -20.83 39.75 10.48
CA ASP A 672 -21.52 40.47 11.54
C ASP A 672 -21.27 42.00 11.40
N PRO A 673 -22.31 42.85 11.40
CA PRO A 673 -22.16 44.30 11.26
C PRO A 673 -21.24 44.95 12.30
N ASP A 674 -21.11 44.33 13.48
CA ASP A 674 -20.27 44.81 14.57
C ASP A 674 -18.82 44.27 14.50
N ALA A 675 -18.50 43.45 13.49
CA ALA A 675 -17.17 42.90 13.29
C ALA A 675 -16.15 43.97 12.87
N ASN A 676 -15.06 44.09 13.63
CA ASN A 676 -13.93 44.93 13.27
C ASN A 676 -12.85 44.14 12.53
N ASP A 677 -12.81 44.25 11.21
CA ASP A 677 -11.82 43.58 10.35
C ASP A 677 -10.41 44.17 10.42
N ARG A 678 -10.19 45.22 11.23
CA ARG A 678 -8.90 45.89 11.45
C ARG A 678 -8.47 45.87 12.91
N LEU A 679 -9.03 45.00 13.74
CA LEU A 679 -8.57 44.83 15.12
C LEU A 679 -7.08 44.47 15.15
N VAL A 680 -6.66 43.55 14.27
CA VAL A 680 -5.25 43.17 14.09
C VAL A 680 -4.89 43.30 12.61
N ASP A 681 -3.80 44.00 12.32
CA ASP A 681 -3.25 44.06 10.97
C ASP A 681 -2.31 42.88 10.74
N PHE A 682 -2.91 41.75 10.34
CA PHE A 682 -2.16 40.53 10.10
C PHE A 682 -1.21 40.65 8.90
N PRO A 683 -0.05 39.98 8.95
CA PRO A 683 0.91 40.02 7.85
C PRO A 683 0.34 39.36 6.59
N ILE A 684 0.57 40.00 5.45
CA ILE A 684 0.27 39.45 4.13
C ILE A 684 1.60 39.00 3.51
N SER A 685 1.71 37.71 3.18
CA SER A 685 2.96 37.16 2.65
C SER A 685 3.37 37.82 1.33
N ARG A 686 4.65 38.20 1.23
CA ARG A 686 5.24 38.83 0.04
C ARG A 686 6.48 38.02 -0.38
N LEU A 687 6.26 36.89 -1.04
CA LEU A 687 7.30 35.96 -1.51
C LEU A 687 8.23 36.51 -2.62
N GLY A 688 8.10 37.79 -2.97
CA GLY A 688 8.87 38.47 -4.02
C GLY A 688 8.03 39.56 -4.69
N LYS A 689 8.68 40.47 -5.45
CA LYS A 689 7.94 41.46 -6.26
C LYS A 689 7.21 40.79 -7.42
N ASP A 690 7.83 39.79 -8.04
CA ASP A 690 7.33 39.16 -9.28
C ASP A 690 6.70 37.77 -9.05
N SER A 691 6.84 37.20 -7.85
CA SER A 691 6.24 35.89 -7.54
C SER A 691 4.71 35.99 -7.47
N LEU A 692 4.05 35.00 -8.08
CA LEU A 692 2.61 34.76 -8.03
C LEU A 692 2.22 33.68 -6.99
N ASP A 693 3.20 33.14 -6.25
CA ASP A 693 2.98 32.09 -5.25
C ASP A 693 2.34 32.63 -3.97
N PHE A 694 1.69 31.72 -3.23
CA PHE A 694 0.98 32.02 -1.99
C PHE A 694 1.68 31.43 -0.76
N SER A 695 1.46 32.03 0.40
CA SER A 695 1.92 31.49 1.69
C SER A 695 1.02 32.02 2.81
N TYR A 696 0.45 31.09 3.58
CA TYR A 696 -0.50 31.33 4.65
C TYR A 696 -0.01 30.83 6.03
N SER A 697 1.06 30.04 6.10
CA SER A 697 1.63 29.54 7.37
C SER A 697 1.99 30.66 8.37
N GLY A 698 2.53 31.78 7.87
CA GLY A 698 2.85 32.96 8.67
C GLY A 698 1.61 33.67 9.22
N LEU A 699 0.50 33.63 8.47
CA LEU A 699 -0.77 34.23 8.87
C LEU A 699 -1.39 33.46 10.05
N LYS A 700 -1.34 32.11 10.02
CA LYS A 700 -1.75 31.24 11.13
C LYS A 700 -0.97 31.54 12.41
N THR A 701 0.36 31.66 12.29
CA THR A 701 1.23 31.91 13.44
C THR A 701 0.92 33.28 14.08
N ALA A 702 0.65 34.28 13.25
CA ALA A 702 0.24 35.59 13.74
C ALA A 702 -1.12 35.55 14.47
N LEU A 703 -2.08 34.79 13.95
CA LEU A 703 -3.38 34.59 14.62
C LEU A 703 -3.22 33.86 15.95
N LEU A 704 -2.41 32.80 15.99
CA LEU A 704 -2.11 32.07 17.23
C LEU A 704 -1.56 33.00 18.31
N TYR A 705 -0.63 33.89 17.96
CA TYR A 705 -0.09 34.86 18.91
C TYR A 705 -1.11 35.93 19.32
N ALA A 706 -2.02 36.32 18.44
CA ALA A 706 -3.09 37.27 18.75
C ALA A 706 -4.16 36.67 19.68
N ALA A 707 -4.40 35.36 19.58
CA ALA A 707 -5.39 34.60 20.34
C ALA A 707 -4.84 34.06 21.67
N LYS A 708 -3.66 33.42 21.67
CA LYS A 708 -3.09 32.67 22.82
C LYS A 708 -1.86 33.33 23.46
N GLY A 709 -1.31 34.38 22.85
CA GLY A 709 -0.18 35.15 23.39
C GLY A 709 1.16 34.67 22.85
N LYS A 710 2.23 35.42 23.13
CA LYS A 710 3.58 35.09 22.63
C LYS A 710 4.35 34.27 23.67
N PRO A 711 4.79 33.03 23.34
CA PRO A 711 5.63 32.25 24.23
C PRO A 711 7.01 32.90 24.43
N ASN A 712 7.70 32.52 25.51
CA ASN A 712 9.08 32.96 25.75
C ASN A 712 9.99 32.49 24.61
N PRO A 713 10.68 33.39 23.88
CA PRO A 713 11.66 32.96 22.90
C PRO A 713 12.84 32.25 23.58
N PRO A 714 13.49 31.28 22.90
CA PRO A 714 14.70 30.63 23.42
C PRO A 714 15.79 31.67 23.73
N LYS A 715 16.51 31.47 24.85
CA LYS A 715 17.52 32.41 25.34
C LYS A 715 18.73 32.43 24.41
N LEU A 716 18.77 33.40 23.52
CA LEU A 716 19.92 33.64 22.64
C LEU A 716 21.09 34.25 23.43
N PRO A 717 22.35 33.79 23.24
CA PRO A 717 23.52 34.36 23.91
C PRO A 717 23.64 35.87 23.64
N GLY A 718 23.74 36.68 24.70
CA GLY A 718 23.99 38.12 24.59
C GLY A 718 22.76 39.01 24.35
N LYS A 719 21.53 38.48 24.33
CA LYS A 719 20.30 39.29 24.26
C LYS A 719 19.46 39.18 25.55
N PRO A 720 18.87 40.29 26.03
CA PRO A 720 17.97 40.26 27.18
C PRO A 720 16.75 39.37 26.90
N GLN A 721 16.34 38.59 27.90
CA GLN A 721 15.21 37.67 27.81
C GLN A 721 13.93 38.48 27.60
N ARG A 722 13.25 38.27 26.46
CA ARG A 722 11.93 38.84 26.21
C ARG A 722 10.91 38.09 27.08
N ILE A 723 10.11 38.83 27.84
CA ILE A 723 9.06 38.32 28.72
C ILE A 723 7.84 37.96 27.85
N ALA A 724 7.22 36.80 28.10
CA ALA A 724 5.96 36.40 27.48
C ALA A 724 4.90 37.51 27.62
N GLU A 725 4.26 37.86 26.52
CA GLU A 725 3.11 38.78 26.52
C GLU A 725 1.83 37.94 26.70
N PRO A 726 1.15 38.01 27.86
CA PRO A 726 -0.10 37.28 28.06
C PRO A 726 -1.15 37.77 27.06
N ALA A 727 -1.86 36.84 26.42
CA ALA A 727 -2.96 37.20 25.54
C ALA A 727 -4.13 37.78 26.35
N PRO A 728 -4.86 38.76 25.81
CA PRO A 728 -6.16 39.14 26.32
C PRO A 728 -7.16 37.99 26.19
N GLU A 729 -8.15 37.96 27.07
CA GLU A 729 -9.20 36.94 27.11
C GLU A 729 -9.96 36.83 25.77
N LEU A 730 -10.20 35.60 25.31
CA LEU A 730 -10.93 35.27 24.08
C LEU A 730 -12.45 35.44 24.31
N THR A 731 -12.91 36.69 24.41
CA THR A 731 -14.34 37.00 24.43
C THR A 731 -14.97 36.78 23.05
N ALA A 732 -16.29 36.58 22.99
CA ALA A 732 -17.01 36.38 21.72
C ALA A 732 -16.79 37.53 20.72
N ASP A 733 -16.80 38.78 21.18
CA ASP A 733 -16.51 39.96 20.34
C ASP A 733 -15.09 39.93 19.77
N ARG A 734 -14.11 39.51 20.58
CA ARG A 734 -12.72 39.41 20.15
C ARG A 734 -12.52 38.28 19.14
N VAL A 735 -13.19 37.14 19.33
CA VAL A 735 -13.18 36.03 18.37
C VAL A 735 -13.75 36.47 17.02
N ARG A 736 -14.89 37.18 17.04
CA ARG A 736 -15.51 37.79 15.84
C ARG A 736 -14.53 38.71 15.11
N ASP A 737 -13.93 39.66 15.82
CA ASP A 737 -13.03 40.65 15.22
C ASP A 737 -11.70 40.02 14.71
N LEU A 738 -11.17 39.02 15.42
CA LEU A 738 -10.00 38.26 14.96
C LEU A 738 -10.30 37.45 13.69
N ALA A 739 -11.48 36.81 13.62
CA ALA A 739 -11.95 36.08 12.44
C ALA A 739 -12.09 37.01 11.23
N ALA A 740 -12.71 38.19 11.40
CA ALA A 740 -12.82 39.22 10.36
C ALA A 740 -11.45 39.75 9.91
N SER A 741 -10.54 40.01 10.85
CA SER A 741 -9.19 40.49 10.56
C SER A 741 -8.36 39.44 9.80
N PHE A 742 -8.49 38.16 10.17
CA PHE A 742 -7.84 37.04 9.49
C PHE A 742 -8.35 36.89 8.06
N GLN A 743 -9.68 36.86 7.86
CA GLN A 743 -10.31 36.78 6.54
C GLN A 743 -9.83 37.92 5.63
N ARG A 744 -9.76 39.16 6.14
CA ARG A 744 -9.22 40.29 5.39
C ARG A 744 -7.83 40.00 4.83
N ALA A 745 -6.91 39.58 5.69
CA ALA A 745 -5.53 39.36 5.29
C ALA A 745 -5.39 38.18 4.31
N ALA A 746 -6.14 37.10 4.54
CA ALA A 746 -6.14 35.93 3.67
C ALA A 746 -6.66 36.26 2.26
N VAL A 747 -7.79 36.97 2.16
CA VAL A 747 -8.38 37.38 0.87
C VAL A 747 -7.53 38.44 0.19
N ARG A 748 -6.92 39.36 0.95
CA ARG A 748 -6.00 40.37 0.39
C ARG A 748 -4.76 39.75 -0.24
N ALA A 749 -4.27 38.63 0.28
CA ALA A 749 -3.20 37.88 -0.37
C ALA A 749 -3.63 37.39 -1.77
N LEU A 750 -4.87 36.87 -1.90
CA LEU A 750 -5.42 36.44 -3.18
C LEU A 750 -5.49 37.59 -4.20
N THR A 751 -6.11 38.70 -3.82
CA THR A 751 -6.32 39.82 -4.75
C THR A 751 -5.03 40.49 -5.19
N ILE A 752 -4.02 40.57 -4.32
CA ILE A 752 -2.70 41.09 -4.70
C ILE A 752 -2.05 40.21 -5.78
N LYS A 753 -2.15 38.88 -5.66
CA LYS A 753 -1.56 37.96 -6.63
C LYS A 753 -2.36 37.89 -7.93
N ALA A 754 -3.68 37.92 -7.84
CA ALA A 754 -4.55 37.99 -9.01
C ALA A 754 -4.32 39.30 -9.81
N GLN A 755 -4.25 40.46 -9.14
CA GLN A 755 -3.92 41.73 -9.82
C GLN A 755 -2.57 41.64 -10.53
N ARG A 756 -1.54 41.10 -9.88
CA ARG A 756 -0.22 40.93 -10.52
C ARG A 756 -0.27 40.00 -11.73
N ALA A 757 -1.09 38.95 -11.68
CA ALA A 757 -1.27 38.03 -12.80
C ALA A 757 -1.94 38.75 -13.99
N LEU A 758 -2.94 39.60 -13.74
CA LEU A 758 -3.56 40.46 -14.76
C LEU A 758 -2.57 41.50 -15.31
N ASP A 759 -1.81 42.17 -14.44
CA ASP A 759 -0.80 43.16 -14.84
C ASP A 759 0.29 42.56 -15.75
N THR A 760 0.64 41.28 -15.52
CA THR A 760 1.66 40.56 -16.30
C THR A 760 1.11 39.88 -17.55
N ASN A 761 -0.21 39.69 -17.65
CA ASN A 761 -0.90 39.07 -18.78
C ASN A 761 -2.08 39.97 -19.22
N PRO A 762 -1.79 41.07 -19.94
CA PRO A 762 -2.81 42.07 -20.29
C PRO A 762 -3.82 41.58 -21.34
N ASP A 763 -3.62 40.39 -21.91
CA ASP A 763 -4.52 39.76 -22.87
C ASP A 763 -5.64 38.94 -22.21
N LEU A 764 -5.61 38.75 -20.88
CA LEU A 764 -6.66 38.05 -20.15
C LEU A 764 -7.94 38.89 -20.10
N THR A 765 -9.06 38.28 -20.46
CA THR A 765 -10.37 38.96 -20.57
C THR A 765 -11.38 38.53 -19.51
N SER A 766 -11.07 37.45 -18.78
CA SER A 766 -11.98 36.83 -17.82
C SER A 766 -11.22 36.35 -16.58
N ILE A 767 -11.88 36.36 -15.44
CA ILE A 767 -11.43 35.77 -14.16
C ILE A 767 -12.42 34.66 -13.80
N ILE A 768 -11.90 33.45 -13.60
CA ILE A 768 -12.64 32.25 -13.27
C ILE A 768 -12.19 31.78 -11.89
N ILE A 769 -13.10 31.62 -10.95
CA ILE A 769 -12.77 31.19 -9.58
C ILE A 769 -13.51 29.90 -9.23
N GLY A 770 -12.76 28.91 -8.74
CA GLY A 770 -13.29 27.62 -8.29
C GLY A 770 -12.81 27.23 -6.89
N GLY A 771 -13.35 26.14 -6.34
CA GLY A 771 -12.98 25.62 -5.03
C GLY A 771 -13.87 26.11 -3.87
N GLY A 772 -13.88 25.37 -2.76
CA GLY A 772 -14.79 25.61 -1.63
C GLY A 772 -14.71 27.00 -1.01
N VAL A 773 -13.53 27.64 -1.05
CA VAL A 773 -13.33 28.98 -0.46
C VAL A 773 -13.90 30.08 -1.37
N SER A 774 -14.26 29.78 -2.63
CA SER A 774 -15.03 30.70 -3.49
C SER A 774 -16.44 31.00 -2.93
N ALA A 775 -16.95 30.19 -2.01
CA ALA A 775 -18.20 30.46 -1.29
C ALA A 775 -18.06 31.64 -0.29
N ASN A 776 -16.83 32.00 0.09
CA ASN A 776 -16.58 33.07 1.05
C ASN A 776 -17.09 34.42 0.52
N THR A 777 -17.93 35.10 1.31
CA THR A 777 -18.56 36.36 0.88
C THR A 777 -17.56 37.46 0.53
N ARG A 778 -16.46 37.57 1.29
CA ARG A 778 -15.43 38.57 1.04
C ARG A 778 -14.61 38.27 -0.22
N VAL A 779 -14.34 37.00 -0.51
CA VAL A 779 -13.72 36.62 -1.79
C VAL A 779 -14.59 37.08 -2.95
N ARG A 780 -15.89 36.77 -2.93
CA ARG A 780 -16.83 37.18 -3.98
C ARG A 780 -16.87 38.70 -4.17
N SER A 781 -16.96 39.47 -3.08
CA SER A 781 -16.98 40.92 -3.18
C SER A 781 -15.67 41.51 -3.70
N GLU A 782 -14.53 41.07 -3.16
CA GLU A 782 -13.22 41.65 -3.53
C GLU A 782 -12.83 41.29 -4.97
N PHE A 783 -13.18 40.10 -5.46
CA PHE A 783 -12.96 39.74 -6.86
C PHE A 783 -13.95 40.40 -7.82
N ALA A 784 -15.18 40.70 -7.40
CA ALA A 784 -16.10 41.53 -8.19
C ALA A 784 -15.52 42.94 -8.42
N HIS A 785 -14.94 43.54 -7.38
CA HIS A 785 -14.24 44.82 -7.50
C HIS A 785 -13.00 44.71 -8.38
N LEU A 786 -12.19 43.66 -8.19
CA LEU A 786 -11.00 43.41 -9.00
C LEU A 786 -11.33 43.26 -10.50
N ALA A 787 -12.38 42.50 -10.83
CA ALA A 787 -12.83 42.30 -12.19
C ALA A 787 -13.32 43.62 -12.82
N GLN A 788 -14.09 44.40 -12.06
CA GLN A 788 -14.56 45.72 -12.50
C GLN A 788 -13.41 46.70 -12.75
N ASP A 789 -12.39 46.72 -11.88
CA ASP A 789 -11.22 47.60 -12.01
C ASP A 789 -10.34 47.27 -13.23
N ASN A 790 -10.41 46.02 -13.72
CA ASN A 790 -9.61 45.52 -14.84
C ASN A 790 -10.44 45.24 -16.11
N ASP A 791 -11.71 45.65 -16.16
CA ASP A 791 -12.63 45.43 -17.29
C ASP A 791 -12.70 43.95 -17.76
N CYS A 792 -12.64 43.02 -16.79
CA CYS A 792 -12.68 41.58 -17.02
C CYS A 792 -14.06 41.00 -16.65
N SER A 793 -14.51 39.97 -17.35
CA SER A 793 -15.68 39.19 -16.90
C SER A 793 -15.33 38.32 -15.69
N LEU A 794 -16.26 38.16 -14.74
CA LEU A 794 -16.04 37.36 -13.53
C LEU A 794 -17.00 36.18 -13.47
N HIS A 795 -16.44 34.98 -13.34
CA HIS A 795 -17.16 33.72 -13.27
C HIS A 795 -16.87 33.01 -11.94
N ILE A 796 -17.88 32.87 -11.10
CA ILE A 796 -17.81 32.20 -9.79
C ILE A 796 -18.99 31.22 -9.72
N PRO A 797 -18.80 29.96 -9.25
CA PRO A 797 -19.89 28.99 -9.19
C PRO A 797 -21.03 29.44 -8.29
N GLU A 798 -22.22 28.90 -8.55
CA GLU A 798 -23.30 28.89 -7.57
C GLU A 798 -22.84 28.19 -6.27
N MET A 799 -23.47 28.53 -5.15
CA MET A 799 -23.08 27.99 -3.84
C MET A 799 -23.10 26.45 -3.80
N LYS A 800 -24.05 25.81 -4.50
CA LYS A 800 -24.16 24.34 -4.59
C LYS A 800 -22.95 23.68 -5.27
N TYR A 801 -22.20 24.41 -6.10
CA TYR A 801 -21.07 23.90 -6.88
C TYR A 801 -19.70 24.37 -6.37
N CYS A 802 -19.65 25.13 -5.28
CA CYS A 802 -18.38 25.61 -4.72
C CYS A 802 -17.56 24.48 -4.07
N VAL A 803 -18.23 23.57 -3.35
CA VAL A 803 -17.60 22.43 -2.68
C VAL A 803 -17.48 21.24 -3.62
N ASP A 804 -16.68 20.24 -3.24
CA ASP A 804 -16.47 19.05 -4.06
C ASP A 804 -17.79 18.36 -4.41
N ASN A 805 -18.02 18.19 -5.71
CA ASN A 805 -19.22 17.56 -6.25
C ASN A 805 -18.90 16.80 -7.55
N ALA A 806 -19.74 15.86 -7.93
CA ALA A 806 -19.54 15.08 -9.16
C ALA A 806 -19.88 15.88 -10.43
N ALA A 807 -20.74 16.91 -10.34
CA ALA A 807 -21.17 17.69 -11.50
C ALA A 807 -19.99 18.42 -12.18
N MET A 808 -19.07 19.00 -11.40
CA MET A 808 -17.88 19.65 -11.96
C MET A 808 -16.92 18.68 -12.66
N ILE A 809 -16.83 17.44 -12.16
CA ILE A 809 -16.05 16.35 -12.78
C ILE A 809 -16.69 15.95 -14.10
N GLY A 810 -18.01 15.77 -14.11
CA GLY A 810 -18.78 15.46 -15.31
C GLY A 810 -18.69 16.54 -16.37
N ALA A 811 -18.74 17.82 -16.00
CA ALA A 811 -18.65 18.93 -16.95
C ALA A 811 -17.28 19.04 -17.62
N LEU A 812 -16.18 19.03 -16.86
CA LEU A 812 -14.85 19.00 -17.46
C LEU A 812 -14.65 17.72 -18.30
N GLY A 813 -15.10 16.58 -17.80
CA GLY A 813 -15.04 15.32 -18.53
C GLY A 813 -15.84 15.35 -19.84
N SER A 814 -16.98 16.05 -19.91
CA SER A 814 -17.75 16.21 -21.15
C SER A 814 -17.01 17.02 -22.21
N VAL A 815 -16.35 18.11 -21.81
CA VAL A 815 -15.52 18.92 -22.73
C VAL A 815 -14.28 18.15 -23.19
N MET A 816 -13.69 17.36 -22.30
CA MET A 816 -12.59 16.45 -22.65
C MET A 816 -13.06 15.36 -23.62
N PHE A 817 -14.26 14.82 -23.42
CA PHE A 817 -14.86 13.82 -24.32
C PHE A 817 -15.12 14.38 -25.72
N GLU A 818 -15.72 15.57 -25.81
CA GLU A 818 -15.96 16.26 -27.08
C GLU A 818 -14.65 16.61 -27.81
N ALA A 819 -13.58 16.88 -27.07
CA ALA A 819 -12.24 17.07 -27.61
C ALA A 819 -11.54 15.74 -27.99
N GLY A 820 -12.22 14.60 -27.92
CA GLY A 820 -11.68 13.28 -28.26
C GLY A 820 -10.78 12.65 -27.20
N HIS A 821 -10.75 13.18 -25.98
CA HIS A 821 -9.94 12.62 -24.90
C HIS A 821 -10.67 11.44 -24.23
N CYS A 822 -10.04 10.28 -24.24
CA CYS A 822 -10.51 9.07 -23.57
C CYS A 822 -9.32 8.36 -22.91
N ASP A 823 -9.51 7.94 -21.67
CA ASP A 823 -8.57 7.12 -20.93
C ASP A 823 -8.95 5.64 -21.03
N ASP A 824 -7.95 4.77 -20.95
CA ASP A 824 -8.17 3.34 -20.85
C ASP A 824 -8.25 2.87 -19.38
N LEU A 825 -8.50 1.58 -19.18
CA LEU A 825 -8.59 1.00 -17.83
C LEU A 825 -7.24 0.99 -17.06
N THR A 826 -6.14 1.48 -17.66
CA THR A 826 -4.85 1.69 -16.97
C THR A 826 -4.78 3.00 -16.20
N LEU A 827 -5.76 3.92 -16.40
CA LEU A 827 -5.87 5.18 -15.65
C LEU A 827 -5.62 4.96 -14.16
N ALA A 828 -4.68 5.69 -13.57
CA ALA A 828 -4.23 5.47 -12.20
C ALA A 828 -4.67 6.62 -11.26
N ALA A 829 -5.04 6.26 -10.04
CA ALA A 829 -5.22 7.24 -8.97
C ALA A 829 -3.87 7.86 -8.64
N THR A 830 -3.77 9.19 -8.77
CA THR A 830 -2.54 9.93 -8.45
C THR A 830 -2.84 10.90 -7.32
N PRO A 831 -2.18 10.79 -6.15
CA PRO A 831 -2.49 11.63 -5.01
C PRO A 831 -2.06 13.09 -5.21
N THR A 832 -1.12 13.34 -6.13
CA THR A 832 -0.54 14.65 -6.41
C THR A 832 -0.91 15.13 -7.82
N THR A 833 -0.93 16.44 -8.00
CA THR A 833 -0.97 17.07 -9.31
C THR A 833 0.44 17.11 -9.87
N ALA A 834 0.68 16.55 -11.06
CA ALA A 834 1.97 16.67 -11.73
C ALA A 834 2.23 18.15 -12.09
N CYS A 835 3.44 18.62 -11.84
CA CYS A 835 3.85 20.02 -12.04
C CYS A 835 3.80 20.48 -13.49
#